data_AF-A0A5A7PJ11-F1
#
_entry.id   AF-A0A5A7PJ11-F1
#
_cell.length_a   1.000
_cell.length_b   1.000
_cell.length_c   1.000
_cell.angle_alpha   90.00
_cell.angle_beta   90.00
_cell.angle_gamma   90.00
#
_symmetry.space_group_name_H-M   'P 1'
#
loop_
_entity.id
_entity.type
_entity.pdbx_description
1 polymer ?
#
loop_
_entity_poly.entity_id
_entity_poly.type
_entity_poly.pdbx_seq_one_letter_code
_entity_poly.pdbx_strand_id
1 'polypeptide(L)'
;MSSEEPSPAPEEENPLSKKELAKLERQRKRLEAAAASATAAVSSVTIEADPLAANYGEIPLNDLLSKEISGKKWTEVKDLAAGLKDQEVLIRGAAQAIGAVGKNVAFLVVRERGFTVHCVLNVAQDLVSPQMVKFATRLSRESIIDAEGIVSVPAKPITGTTQQVLHRSIGSVSGLLCVAYLFYVIVASRESGYLLHLHFICCLMVEIQVRKLYCVNKAIPTLPFNIEDAANSEVEIEKAVEAGEPLVRVNQDTRLNYRVLDLRTPANQGIFRIQCQVENIFWQFLLSEGFVDIDTPKLIAGSSEGGSAVFRLDYKGTPACLAQSPQLHKQMSICGGFGRVMEIGPVFRAEDTFTHRHLCEFTGLDVEMEIKEHYSEVMDVVDRLFVAIFDGLNETCSKELEFINRQYPFQKLKYLRKTLRLTFEEGVRMLKEAGVEIDPLGDLNTESERKLGQLVLEKYDTEFFILHRYPLGVRPFYTMPCVDNPNYSNSFDVFIRGEEIISGAQRVHVPELLTERAQACGIDVETEAISTYIDSFRYGAPPHGGFGVGLERVEPFRNPAPEEENPKKKLSKKELAKLERQRKRQEAAAASAVAAVFSMTIEADPLAANYGEIPLNDLLSKEISGKKWTEVKDLAARLKDQEVLIRGSAQAIRAVGKNVAFVVVRKEGFTVQCVLSVAQDVVSPQMVKFATRLSRESIIDVEGIVSVPENPISGTTQQVEIQVRKLYCVNKAIPTLPINIEDASKSEVEIEKALEAGEQLVRVNQDTRLNYRVLDLRTPANQGIFRIKLQVKKIFKQFLLSEGFVGIHTPKLIAGSSEGGSAVFSLDDFGTPACLAQSPQLHKQMSTCGGFGHVFEIGPVFRAEDSFTHRHLCQFTGLDVEMEIKEHYSEVMDVVDRLFVAMFDSLNETCSTELEVINRQYPFQKLKYLRKTLRLTFEEGVRMLKEAGVEIDPIGDLNTESERKLGQLVLEKYDTEFFILHRYPLGVRPFYTMPCVDNPNYSNSFDVFIRGNIQLIDMQEPMLLAGEEIISGAQRVHVPELLTERAQACGIDVETEAISTYIDSFRYGAPPHGGFVVGLERVVMLFCALNNIRKTSLFPRDPRRIAP
;
A
#
# COMPACT_ATOMS: atom_id res chain seq x y z
N MET A 1 -3.77 -63.52 -24.11
CA MET A 1 -5.24 -63.66 -24.19
C MET A 1 -5.80 -62.47 -23.43
N SER A 2 -6.66 -61.59 -23.93
CA SER A 2 -7.20 -61.28 -25.27
C SER A 2 -8.13 -60.10 -25.01
N SER A 3 -7.93 -58.96 -25.65
CA SER A 3 -9.00 -58.02 -26.02
C SER A 3 -8.36 -56.89 -26.84
N GLU A 4 -8.44 -57.08 -28.15
CA GLU A 4 -8.27 -56.04 -29.16
C GLU A 4 -9.47 -55.07 -29.10
N GLU A 5 -9.21 -53.78 -29.23
CA GLU A 5 -10.18 -52.81 -29.78
C GLU A 5 -9.48 -51.95 -30.85
N PRO A 6 -10.21 -51.47 -31.87
CA PRO A 6 -9.68 -51.29 -33.22
C PRO A 6 -9.30 -49.84 -33.55
N SER A 7 -8.42 -49.69 -34.57
CA SER A 7 -8.06 -48.39 -35.15
C SER A 7 -9.26 -47.68 -35.78
N PRO A 8 -9.37 -46.34 -35.70
CA PRO A 8 -10.34 -45.61 -36.50
C PRO A 8 -9.89 -45.56 -37.97
N ALA A 9 -10.84 -45.80 -38.86
CA ALA A 9 -10.73 -45.70 -40.31
C ALA A 9 -10.49 -44.25 -40.77
N PRO A 10 -9.94 -44.02 -41.98
CA PRO A 10 -9.77 -42.68 -42.52
C PRO A 10 -11.14 -42.07 -42.86
N GLU A 11 -11.40 -40.86 -42.36
CA GLU A 11 -12.57 -40.08 -42.75
C GLU A 11 -12.49 -39.71 -44.25
N GLU A 12 -13.50 -40.12 -45.00
CA GLU A 12 -13.73 -39.68 -46.38
C GLU A 12 -13.99 -38.17 -46.40
N GLU A 13 -13.08 -37.41 -47.03
CA GLU A 13 -13.39 -36.05 -47.47
C GLU A 13 -14.61 -36.09 -48.40
N ASN A 14 -15.71 -35.49 -47.96
CA ASN A 14 -16.91 -35.34 -48.77
C ASN A 14 -16.64 -34.24 -49.83
N PRO A 15 -16.53 -34.56 -51.13
CA PRO A 15 -16.27 -33.53 -52.13
C PRO A 15 -17.53 -32.69 -52.31
N LEU A 16 -17.42 -31.38 -52.04
CA LEU A 16 -18.46 -30.39 -52.28
C LEU A 16 -19.10 -30.61 -53.65
N SER A 17 -20.43 -30.66 -53.69
CA SER A 17 -21.17 -30.96 -54.91
C SER A 17 -20.84 -29.93 -55.99
N LYS A 18 -20.85 -30.33 -57.27
CA LYS A 18 -20.65 -29.40 -58.42
C LYS A 18 -21.58 -28.17 -58.38
N LYS A 19 -22.72 -28.26 -57.69
CA LYS A 19 -23.64 -27.14 -57.44
C LYS A 19 -23.13 -26.14 -56.40
N GLU A 20 -22.45 -26.60 -55.35
CA GLU A 20 -21.89 -25.75 -54.30
C GLU A 20 -20.62 -25.05 -54.76
N LEU A 21 -19.76 -25.75 -55.51
CA LEU A 21 -18.61 -25.14 -56.19
C LEU A 21 -19.06 -24.03 -57.15
N ALA A 22 -20.10 -24.27 -57.97
CA ALA A 22 -20.65 -23.25 -58.86
C ALA A 22 -21.31 -22.07 -58.10
N LYS A 23 -21.83 -22.30 -56.89
CA LYS A 23 -22.40 -21.26 -56.03
C LYS A 23 -21.30 -20.40 -55.41
N LEU A 24 -20.22 -21.02 -54.92
CA LEU A 24 -19.03 -20.34 -54.40
C LEU A 24 -18.29 -19.56 -55.50
N GLU A 25 -18.18 -20.10 -56.70
CA GLU A 25 -17.60 -19.38 -57.86
C GLU A 25 -18.44 -18.17 -58.28
N ARG A 26 -19.78 -18.29 -58.24
CA ARG A 26 -20.67 -17.13 -58.45
C ARG A 26 -20.55 -16.10 -57.35
N GLN A 27 -20.33 -16.53 -56.12
CA GLN A 27 -20.18 -15.65 -54.95
C GLN A 27 -18.82 -14.92 -54.99
N ARG A 28 -17.75 -15.63 -55.36
CA ARG A 28 -16.43 -15.08 -55.63
C ARG A 28 -16.45 -14.10 -56.82
N LYS A 29 -17.07 -14.44 -57.95
CA LYS A 29 -17.22 -13.51 -59.09
C LYS A 29 -18.07 -12.29 -58.75
N ARG A 30 -19.05 -12.42 -57.86
CA ARG A 30 -19.81 -11.26 -57.33
C ARG A 30 -18.95 -10.39 -56.41
N LEU A 31 -18.10 -10.98 -55.58
CA LEU A 31 -17.16 -10.26 -54.73
C LEU A 31 -16.05 -9.59 -55.55
N GLU A 32 -15.51 -10.25 -56.56
CA GLU A 32 -14.52 -9.69 -57.50
C GLU A 32 -15.15 -8.59 -58.38
N ALA A 33 -16.41 -8.73 -58.81
CA ALA A 33 -17.14 -7.68 -59.51
C ALA A 33 -17.50 -6.50 -58.59
N ALA A 34 -17.79 -6.75 -57.31
CA ALA A 34 -18.01 -5.71 -56.30
C ALA A 34 -16.70 -4.98 -55.97
N ALA A 35 -15.58 -5.69 -55.89
CA ALA A 35 -14.24 -5.11 -55.73
C ALA A 35 -13.83 -4.31 -56.97
N ALA A 36 -14.06 -4.82 -58.18
CA ALA A 36 -13.79 -4.09 -59.42
C ALA A 36 -14.68 -2.85 -59.60
N SER A 37 -15.95 -2.93 -59.19
CA SER A 37 -16.88 -1.78 -59.14
C SER A 37 -16.47 -0.75 -58.10
N ALA A 38 -15.99 -1.18 -56.92
CA ALA A 38 -15.41 -0.31 -55.90
C ALA A 38 -14.10 0.33 -56.38
N THR A 39 -13.29 -0.37 -57.18
CA THR A 39 -12.02 0.17 -57.72
C THR A 39 -12.27 1.13 -58.90
N ALA A 40 -13.28 0.88 -59.73
CA ALA A 40 -13.65 1.76 -60.84
C ALA A 40 -14.43 3.02 -60.41
N ALA A 41 -15.19 2.95 -59.32
CA ALA A 41 -15.86 4.11 -58.72
C ALA A 41 -14.90 5.09 -58.01
N VAL A 42 -13.66 4.67 -57.73
CA VAL A 42 -12.62 5.50 -57.10
C VAL A 42 -11.83 6.32 -58.12
N SER A 43 -11.90 6.00 -59.42
CA SER A 43 -11.11 6.69 -60.47
C SER A 43 -11.78 7.87 -61.17
N SER A 44 -12.95 8.35 -60.72
CA SER A 44 -13.55 9.59 -61.29
C SER A 44 -14.30 10.46 -60.29
N VAL A 45 -13.91 10.42 -59.01
CA VAL A 45 -14.25 11.48 -58.05
C VAL A 45 -12.97 12.24 -57.78
N THR A 46 -12.84 13.44 -58.35
CA THR A 46 -11.95 14.45 -57.77
C THR A 46 -12.48 14.73 -56.37
N ILE A 47 -11.94 14.02 -55.37
CA ILE A 47 -12.06 14.41 -53.97
C ILE A 47 -11.34 15.75 -53.90
N GLU A 48 -12.08 16.85 -53.75
CA GLU A 48 -11.47 18.10 -53.34
C GLU A 48 -10.67 17.81 -52.06
N ALA A 49 -9.34 17.95 -52.14
CA ALA A 49 -8.48 17.79 -50.99
C ALA A 49 -8.94 18.78 -49.92
N ASP A 50 -9.34 18.28 -48.75
CA ASP A 50 -9.77 19.13 -47.66
C ASP A 50 -8.58 20.01 -47.22
N PRO A 51 -8.67 21.36 -47.38
CA PRO A 51 -7.56 22.25 -47.04
C PRO A 51 -7.24 22.24 -45.54
N LEU A 52 -8.14 21.72 -44.69
CA LEU A 52 -7.97 21.59 -43.24
C LEU A 52 -7.66 20.16 -42.80
N ALA A 53 -7.30 19.25 -43.71
CA ALA A 53 -6.98 17.85 -43.39
C ALA A 53 -5.86 17.69 -42.35
N ALA A 54 -4.97 18.68 -42.22
CA ALA A 54 -3.92 18.68 -41.20
C ALA A 54 -4.44 18.96 -39.77
N ASN A 55 -5.66 19.47 -39.61
CA ASN A 55 -6.23 19.83 -38.31
C ASN A 55 -6.99 18.68 -37.64
N TYR A 56 -7.14 17.54 -38.30
CA TYR A 56 -7.82 16.39 -37.70
C TYR A 56 -7.36 15.06 -38.28
N GLY A 57 -7.48 14.00 -37.48
CA GLY A 57 -7.12 12.66 -37.90
C GLY A 57 -6.69 11.78 -36.75
N GLU A 58 -6.30 10.55 -37.06
CA GLU A 58 -5.61 9.69 -36.11
C GLU A 58 -4.14 10.10 -36.10
N ILE A 59 -3.55 10.27 -34.91
CA ILE A 59 -2.12 10.56 -34.80
C ILE A 59 -1.38 9.26 -35.11
N PRO A 60 -0.54 9.20 -36.17
CA PRO A 60 0.27 8.02 -36.42
C PRO A 60 1.11 7.68 -35.18
N LEU A 61 1.29 6.40 -34.88
CA LEU A 61 2.07 5.96 -33.72
C LEU A 61 3.47 6.60 -33.67
N ASN A 62 4.12 6.77 -34.83
CA ASN A 62 5.43 7.42 -34.91
C ASN A 62 5.41 8.90 -34.52
N ASP A 63 4.29 9.60 -34.74
CA ASP A 63 4.10 11.00 -34.39
C ASP A 63 3.73 11.17 -32.90
N LEU A 64 3.03 10.20 -32.29
CA LEU A 64 2.77 10.12 -30.85
C LEU A 64 4.04 9.98 -30.01
N LEU A 65 5.11 9.49 -30.62
CA LEU A 65 6.35 9.10 -29.96
C LEU A 65 7.51 10.10 -30.18
N SER A 66 7.33 11.14 -30.99
CA SER A 66 8.44 12.00 -31.44
C SER A 66 8.14 13.49 -31.63
N LYS A 67 6.91 13.98 -31.41
CA LYS A 67 6.55 15.39 -31.68
C LYS A 67 6.02 16.14 -30.46
N GLU A 68 6.49 17.38 -30.29
CA GLU A 68 5.68 18.47 -29.75
C GLU A 68 4.50 18.68 -30.70
N ILE A 69 3.32 18.11 -30.39
CA ILE A 69 2.16 18.09 -31.31
C ILE A 69 1.64 19.51 -31.61
N SER A 70 1.95 20.50 -30.77
CA SER A 70 1.45 21.88 -30.95
C SER A 70 2.38 23.02 -30.54
N GLY A 71 3.48 22.75 -29.82
CA GLY A 71 4.28 23.81 -29.16
C GLY A 71 3.51 24.62 -28.11
N LYS A 72 2.28 24.21 -27.74
CA LYS A 72 1.44 24.82 -26.71
C LYS A 72 1.45 23.98 -25.44
N LYS A 73 1.39 24.66 -24.29
CA LYS A 73 1.30 24.00 -22.99
C LYS A 73 -0.08 23.35 -22.81
N TRP A 74 -0.09 22.09 -22.39
CA TRP A 74 -1.31 21.38 -21.99
C TRP A 74 -2.03 22.10 -20.87
N THR A 75 -3.36 22.16 -20.98
CA THR A 75 -4.25 22.69 -19.94
C THR A 75 -5.08 21.52 -19.41
N GLU A 76 -5.03 21.27 -18.10
CA GLU A 76 -5.89 20.25 -17.50
C GLU A 76 -7.34 20.75 -17.49
N VAL A 77 -8.30 19.85 -17.74
CA VAL A 77 -9.73 20.20 -17.82
C VAL A 77 -10.23 20.81 -16.50
N LYS A 78 -9.69 20.38 -15.36
CA LYS A 78 -10.04 20.92 -14.03
C LYS A 78 -9.66 22.39 -13.85
N ASP A 79 -8.67 22.87 -14.60
CA ASP A 79 -8.13 24.24 -14.50
C ASP A 79 -8.86 25.20 -15.47
N LEU A 80 -9.76 24.68 -16.31
CA LEU A 80 -10.56 25.49 -17.23
C LEU A 80 -11.58 26.34 -16.49
N ALA A 81 -11.32 27.63 -16.40
CA ALA A 81 -12.23 28.59 -15.74
C ALA A 81 -12.70 29.68 -16.71
N ALA A 82 -13.80 30.36 -16.34
CA ALA A 82 -14.30 31.52 -17.09
C ALA A 82 -13.25 32.64 -17.26
N GLY A 83 -12.24 32.71 -16.38
CA GLY A 83 -11.11 33.63 -16.50
C GLY A 83 -10.17 33.33 -17.67
N LEU A 84 -10.24 32.13 -18.26
CA LEU A 84 -9.50 31.75 -19.48
C LEU A 84 -10.27 32.09 -20.76
N LYS A 85 -11.40 32.81 -20.68
CA LYS A 85 -12.19 33.18 -21.85
C LYS A 85 -11.30 33.83 -22.92
N ASP A 86 -11.54 33.45 -24.17
CA ASP A 86 -10.84 33.91 -25.37
C ASP A 86 -9.35 33.48 -25.42
N GLN A 87 -8.89 32.62 -24.50
CA GLN A 87 -7.56 32.01 -24.55
C GLN A 87 -7.60 30.71 -25.35
N GLU A 88 -6.49 30.43 -26.04
CA GLU A 88 -6.28 29.14 -26.71
C GLU A 88 -5.81 28.10 -25.69
N VAL A 89 -6.42 26.91 -25.74
CA VAL A 89 -6.10 25.78 -24.88
C VAL A 89 -5.91 24.52 -25.70
N LEU A 90 -5.07 23.62 -25.19
CA LEU A 90 -4.90 22.27 -25.68
C LEU A 90 -5.23 21.31 -24.52
N ILE A 91 -6.19 20.43 -24.74
CA ILE A 91 -6.65 19.45 -23.75
C ILE A 91 -6.55 18.03 -24.30
N ARG A 92 -6.35 17.05 -23.41
CA ARG A 92 -6.42 15.61 -23.70
C ARG A 92 -7.47 14.96 -22.83
N GLY A 93 -8.33 14.12 -23.39
CA GLY A 93 -9.29 13.35 -22.60
C GLY A 93 -10.07 12.33 -23.40
N ALA A 94 -10.91 11.57 -22.72
CA ALA A 94 -11.75 10.53 -23.29
C ALA A 94 -13.08 11.13 -23.82
N ALA A 95 -13.43 10.84 -25.07
CA ALA A 95 -14.70 11.27 -25.66
C ALA A 95 -15.90 10.51 -25.03
N GLN A 96 -16.80 11.21 -24.34
CA GLN A 96 -17.96 10.62 -23.65
C GLN A 96 -19.20 10.56 -24.53
N ALA A 97 -19.60 11.73 -25.02
CA ALA A 97 -20.76 11.91 -25.86
C ALA A 97 -20.33 12.61 -27.14
N ILE A 98 -20.79 12.09 -28.27
CA ILE A 98 -20.46 12.60 -29.59
C ILE A 98 -21.77 12.80 -30.32
N GLY A 99 -21.93 13.98 -30.89
CA GLY A 99 -23.14 14.34 -31.59
C GLY A 99 -22.92 15.27 -32.77
N ALA A 100 -23.87 15.30 -33.70
CA ALA A 100 -23.84 16.23 -34.82
C ALA A 100 -25.21 16.78 -35.20
N VAL A 101 -25.23 18.06 -35.54
CA VAL A 101 -26.39 18.75 -36.09
C VAL A 101 -26.11 19.01 -37.57
N GLY A 102 -26.66 18.14 -38.42
CA GLY A 102 -26.39 18.15 -39.86
C GLY A 102 -24.92 17.80 -40.17
N LYS A 103 -24.38 18.39 -41.25
CA LYS A 103 -23.00 18.15 -41.70
C LYS A 103 -21.98 19.21 -41.21
N ASN A 104 -22.46 20.21 -40.49
CA ASN A 104 -21.71 21.45 -40.26
C ASN A 104 -21.35 21.71 -38.79
N VAL A 105 -21.98 20.98 -37.86
CA VAL A 105 -21.73 21.16 -36.42
C VAL A 105 -21.62 19.81 -35.73
N ALA A 106 -20.57 19.62 -34.93
CA ALA A 106 -20.44 18.50 -34.00
C ALA A 106 -20.20 18.98 -32.57
N PHE A 107 -20.68 18.18 -31.62
CA PHE A 107 -20.50 18.37 -30.19
C PHE A 107 -19.78 17.16 -29.63
N LEU A 108 -18.76 17.40 -28.80
CA LEU A 108 -18.06 16.37 -28.04
C LEU A 108 -18.06 16.75 -26.57
N VAL A 109 -18.34 15.79 -25.71
CA VAL A 109 -18.06 15.90 -24.28
C VAL A 109 -16.75 15.17 -24.03
N VAL A 110 -15.75 15.87 -23.51
CA VAL A 110 -14.42 15.32 -23.24
C VAL A 110 -14.25 15.19 -21.73
N ARG A 111 -13.86 14.01 -21.25
CA ARG A 111 -13.60 13.73 -19.84
C ARG A 111 -12.11 13.55 -19.57
N GLU A 112 -11.61 14.23 -18.56
CA GLU A 112 -10.25 14.04 -18.00
C GLU A 112 -10.35 13.96 -16.48
N ARG A 113 -9.93 12.84 -15.88
CA ARG A 113 -9.87 12.63 -14.41
C ARG A 113 -11.15 13.02 -13.65
N GLY A 114 -12.31 12.69 -14.20
CA GLY A 114 -13.62 12.98 -13.60
C GLY A 114 -14.18 14.38 -13.90
N PHE A 115 -13.40 15.25 -14.53
CA PHE A 115 -13.88 16.55 -15.03
C PHE A 115 -14.31 16.44 -16.48
N THR A 116 -15.36 17.16 -16.86
CA THR A 116 -15.88 17.18 -18.23
C THR A 116 -15.87 18.58 -18.81
N VAL A 117 -15.68 18.68 -20.12
CA VAL A 117 -15.77 19.94 -20.88
C VAL A 117 -16.50 19.71 -22.20
N HIS A 118 -17.30 20.70 -22.58
CA HIS A 118 -17.98 20.71 -23.87
C HIS A 118 -17.06 21.27 -24.96
N CYS A 119 -16.93 20.52 -26.05
CA CYS A 119 -16.17 20.87 -27.23
C CYS A 119 -17.13 21.03 -28.41
N VAL A 120 -17.05 22.15 -29.12
CA VAL A 120 -17.90 22.46 -30.28
C VAL A 120 -17.05 22.62 -31.52
N LEU A 121 -17.42 21.90 -32.57
CA LEU A 121 -16.85 22.01 -33.91
C LEU A 121 -17.90 22.67 -34.80
N ASN A 122 -17.59 23.83 -35.38
CA ASN A 122 -18.52 24.55 -36.24
C ASN A 122 -17.86 25.03 -37.54
N VAL A 123 -18.35 24.52 -38.66
CA VAL A 123 -17.84 24.84 -40.01
C VAL A 123 -17.96 26.33 -40.35
N ALA A 124 -18.87 27.08 -39.70
CA ALA A 124 -19.05 28.51 -39.94
C ALA A 124 -17.88 29.40 -39.50
N GLN A 125 -16.83 28.83 -38.88
CA GLN A 125 -15.67 29.58 -38.37
C GLN A 125 -14.42 29.47 -39.27
N ASP A 126 -14.53 28.92 -40.50
CA ASP A 126 -13.43 28.71 -41.47
C ASP A 126 -12.21 27.90 -40.97
N LEU A 127 -12.31 27.33 -39.76
CA LEU A 127 -11.26 26.54 -39.09
C LEU A 127 -11.64 25.07 -38.91
N VAL A 128 -12.87 24.70 -39.27
CA VAL A 128 -13.42 23.34 -39.19
C VAL A 128 -14.02 22.97 -40.55
N SER A 129 -13.66 21.82 -41.11
CA SER A 129 -14.24 21.32 -42.35
C SER A 129 -15.42 20.37 -42.09
N PRO A 130 -16.35 20.17 -43.06
CA PRO A 130 -17.36 19.12 -42.95
C PRO A 130 -16.78 17.70 -42.78
N GLN A 131 -15.56 17.47 -43.28
CA GLN A 131 -14.88 16.18 -43.09
C GLN A 131 -14.34 16.03 -41.67
N MET A 132 -13.90 17.11 -41.01
CA MET A 132 -13.54 17.12 -39.60
C MET A 132 -14.75 16.79 -38.71
N VAL A 133 -15.92 17.38 -38.99
CA VAL A 133 -17.19 17.05 -38.31
C VAL A 133 -17.51 15.56 -38.48
N LYS A 134 -17.35 15.04 -39.70
CA LYS A 134 -17.56 13.61 -40.01
C LYS A 134 -16.57 12.71 -39.28
N PHE A 135 -15.29 13.11 -39.18
CA PHE A 135 -14.28 12.39 -38.42
C PHE A 135 -14.67 12.34 -36.94
N ALA A 136 -15.02 13.48 -36.34
CA ALA A 136 -15.43 13.56 -34.96
C ALA A 136 -16.61 12.64 -34.64
N THR A 137 -17.64 12.60 -35.50
CA THR A 137 -18.82 11.73 -35.32
C THR A 137 -18.56 10.23 -35.46
N ARG A 138 -17.39 9.85 -35.99
CA ARG A 138 -16.98 8.44 -36.15
C ARG A 138 -16.08 7.96 -35.02
N LEU A 139 -15.67 8.84 -34.12
CA LEU A 139 -14.92 8.45 -32.94
C LEU A 139 -15.82 7.57 -32.06
N SER A 140 -15.23 6.53 -31.50
CA SER A 140 -15.90 5.69 -30.51
C SER A 140 -15.89 6.39 -29.16
N ARG A 141 -16.94 6.17 -28.35
CA ARG A 141 -16.92 6.59 -26.94
C ARG A 141 -15.69 5.99 -26.27
N GLU A 142 -15.13 6.72 -25.33
CA GLU A 142 -13.88 6.42 -24.63
C GLU A 142 -12.59 6.51 -25.46
N SER A 143 -12.65 6.89 -26.75
CA SER A 143 -11.42 7.19 -27.50
C SER A 143 -10.70 8.38 -26.86
N ILE A 144 -9.38 8.27 -26.72
CA ILE A 144 -8.53 9.35 -26.20
C ILE A 144 -8.27 10.33 -27.34
N ILE A 145 -8.60 11.59 -27.09
CA ILE A 145 -8.48 12.67 -28.08
C ILE A 145 -7.71 13.86 -27.54
N ASP A 146 -7.07 14.57 -28.47
CA ASP A 146 -6.48 15.87 -28.26
C ASP A 146 -7.34 16.92 -28.96
N ALA A 147 -7.78 17.93 -28.21
CA ALA A 147 -8.57 19.04 -28.74
C ALA A 147 -7.85 20.36 -28.50
N GLU A 148 -7.51 21.06 -29.58
CA GLU A 148 -6.97 22.41 -29.54
C GLU A 148 -8.09 23.39 -29.93
N GLY A 149 -8.33 24.41 -29.12
CA GLY A 149 -9.42 25.35 -29.38
C GLY A 149 -9.37 26.62 -28.53
N ILE A 150 -10.40 27.47 -28.70
CA ILE A 150 -10.57 28.69 -27.91
C ILE A 150 -11.61 28.48 -26.83
N VAL A 151 -11.27 28.87 -25.62
CA VAL A 151 -12.19 28.90 -24.48
C VAL A 151 -13.28 29.95 -24.70
N SER A 152 -14.53 29.55 -24.62
CA SER A 152 -15.70 30.39 -24.72
C SER A 152 -16.60 30.21 -23.49
N VAL A 153 -17.30 31.27 -23.09
CA VAL A 153 -18.23 31.26 -21.95
C VAL A 153 -19.64 31.54 -22.50
N PRO A 154 -20.62 30.64 -22.30
CA PRO A 154 -21.98 30.87 -22.78
C PRO A 154 -22.59 32.10 -22.11
N ALA A 155 -23.36 32.90 -22.87
CA ALA A 155 -23.91 34.19 -22.42
C ALA A 155 -24.91 34.10 -21.24
N LYS A 156 -25.42 32.91 -20.90
CA LYS A 156 -26.20 32.61 -19.68
C LYS A 156 -25.90 31.19 -19.18
N PRO A 157 -25.84 30.96 -17.85
CA PRO A 157 -25.90 29.61 -17.30
C PRO A 157 -27.22 28.98 -17.70
N ILE A 158 -27.19 27.76 -18.26
CA ILE A 158 -28.41 27.00 -18.53
C ILE A 158 -28.78 26.30 -17.21
N THR A 159 -29.81 26.79 -16.51
CA THR A 159 -30.36 26.14 -15.31
C THR A 159 -31.88 26.00 -15.45
N GLY A 160 -32.41 24.77 -15.30
CA GLY A 160 -33.85 24.48 -15.24
C GLY A 160 -34.21 23.12 -15.85
N THR A 161 -35.35 22.54 -15.43
CA THR A 161 -35.93 21.34 -16.06
C THR A 161 -36.32 21.64 -17.52
N THR A 162 -36.30 20.63 -18.40
CA THR A 162 -36.60 20.74 -19.85
C THR A 162 -37.89 21.55 -20.14
N GLN A 163 -38.90 21.48 -19.27
CA GLN A 163 -40.14 22.25 -19.37
C GLN A 163 -39.99 23.76 -19.10
N GLN A 164 -39.08 24.20 -18.24
CA GLN A 164 -38.94 25.60 -17.84
C GLN A 164 -38.16 26.44 -18.87
N VAL A 165 -37.27 25.80 -19.65
CA VAL A 165 -36.45 26.46 -20.69
C VAL A 165 -37.25 26.71 -21.97
N LEU A 166 -38.20 25.83 -22.29
CA LEU A 166 -39.04 25.90 -23.50
C LEU A 166 -39.95 27.14 -23.55
N HIS A 167 -40.34 27.70 -22.40
CA HIS A 167 -41.32 28.80 -22.35
C HIS A 167 -40.71 30.21 -22.52
N ARG A 168 -39.38 30.37 -22.52
CA ARG A 168 -38.70 31.68 -22.41
C ARG A 168 -37.89 32.15 -23.64
N SER A 169 -37.77 31.38 -24.72
CA SER A 169 -36.75 31.62 -25.75
C SER A 169 -37.24 31.66 -27.20
N ILE A 170 -38.38 32.30 -27.48
CA ILE A 170 -38.84 32.56 -28.85
C ILE A 170 -38.63 34.04 -29.17
N GLY A 171 -37.51 34.40 -29.81
CA GLY A 171 -37.30 35.79 -30.25
C GLY A 171 -35.94 36.22 -30.81
N SER A 172 -34.89 35.38 -30.84
CA SER A 172 -33.60 35.76 -31.44
C SER A 172 -32.89 34.59 -32.14
N VAL A 173 -31.91 34.89 -33.01
CA VAL A 173 -31.07 33.91 -33.72
C VAL A 173 -30.31 32.99 -32.76
N SER A 174 -29.91 33.49 -31.59
CA SER A 174 -29.38 32.72 -30.45
C SER A 174 -30.41 31.74 -29.84
N GLY A 175 -31.71 32.05 -29.94
CA GLY A 175 -32.80 31.13 -29.59
C GLY A 175 -32.94 29.97 -30.56
N LEU A 176 -32.61 30.15 -31.86
CA LEU A 176 -32.64 29.07 -32.84
C LEU A 176 -31.54 28.02 -32.60
N LEU A 177 -30.34 28.44 -32.19
CA LEU A 177 -29.26 27.53 -31.76
C LEU A 177 -29.63 26.77 -30.49
N CYS A 178 -30.29 27.44 -29.54
CA CYS A 178 -30.76 26.81 -28.31
C CYS A 178 -31.91 25.81 -28.58
N VAL A 179 -32.82 26.14 -29.50
CA VAL A 179 -33.90 25.24 -29.96
C VAL A 179 -33.33 24.08 -30.77
N ALA A 180 -32.31 24.29 -31.60
CA ALA A 180 -31.62 23.22 -32.33
C ALA A 180 -30.84 22.29 -31.38
N TYR A 181 -30.22 22.83 -30.33
CA TYR A 181 -29.57 22.06 -29.26
C TYR A 181 -30.60 21.24 -28.45
N LEU A 182 -31.75 21.83 -28.12
CA LEU A 182 -32.85 21.12 -27.43
C LEU A 182 -33.52 20.07 -28.34
N PHE A 183 -33.71 20.37 -29.63
CA PHE A 183 -34.21 19.41 -30.62
C PHE A 183 -33.21 18.27 -30.83
N TYR A 184 -31.91 18.55 -30.81
CA TYR A 184 -30.84 17.56 -30.89
C TYR A 184 -30.87 16.62 -29.67
N VAL A 185 -31.00 17.16 -28.46
CA VAL A 185 -31.19 16.37 -27.23
C VAL A 185 -32.46 15.52 -27.29
N ILE A 186 -33.57 16.05 -27.81
CA ILE A 186 -34.86 15.34 -27.91
C ILE A 186 -34.86 14.27 -29.02
N VAL A 187 -34.22 14.53 -30.17
CA VAL A 187 -34.14 13.58 -31.29
C VAL A 187 -33.12 12.47 -30.98
N ALA A 188 -31.98 12.80 -30.36
CA ALA A 188 -31.04 11.81 -29.86
C ALA A 188 -31.67 10.92 -28.76
N SER A 189 -32.55 11.48 -27.92
CA SER A 189 -33.33 10.72 -26.94
C SER A 189 -34.40 9.81 -27.59
N ARG A 190 -35.03 10.22 -28.70
CA ARG A 190 -36.04 9.42 -29.41
C ARG A 190 -35.50 8.26 -30.25
N GLU A 191 -34.33 8.41 -30.87
CA GLU A 191 -33.70 7.31 -31.64
C GLU A 191 -32.97 6.30 -30.75
N SER A 192 -32.58 6.70 -29.54
CA SER A 192 -31.85 5.84 -28.59
C SER A 192 -32.75 5.17 -27.54
N GLY A 193 -34.04 5.53 -27.46
CA GLY A 193 -34.95 5.07 -26.41
C GLY A 193 -34.73 5.75 -25.05
N TYR A 194 -33.51 6.13 -24.69
CA TYR A 194 -33.19 6.74 -23.40
C TYR A 194 -33.79 8.14 -23.25
N LEU A 195 -34.58 8.36 -22.19
CA LEU A 195 -34.85 9.70 -21.70
C LEU A 195 -33.54 10.23 -21.10
N LEU A 196 -32.81 11.07 -21.83
CA LEU A 196 -31.62 11.71 -21.29
C LEU A 196 -32.08 12.67 -20.18
N HIS A 197 -32.07 12.20 -18.94
CA HIS A 197 -32.26 13.03 -17.76
C HIS A 197 -31.02 13.94 -17.63
N LEU A 198 -31.04 15.03 -18.40
CA LEU A 198 -29.97 16.02 -18.49
C LEU A 198 -29.99 16.88 -17.21
N HIS A 199 -29.47 16.32 -16.12
CA HIS A 199 -29.07 17.09 -14.95
C HIS A 199 -27.65 16.69 -14.56
N PHE A 200 -26.69 17.42 -15.12
CA PHE A 200 -25.35 17.51 -14.54
C PHE A 200 -25.19 18.89 -13.88
N ILE A 201 -25.02 18.80 -12.56
CA ILE A 201 -24.52 19.79 -11.64
C ILE A 201 -22.98 19.80 -11.77
N CYS A 202 -22.37 20.99 -11.63
CA CYS A 202 -20.93 21.28 -11.61
C CYS A 202 -20.12 21.31 -12.94
N CYS A 203 -20.74 21.62 -14.10
CA CYS A 203 -19.95 22.11 -15.24
C CYS A 203 -19.43 23.52 -14.94
N LEU A 204 -18.11 23.70 -14.94
CA LEU A 204 -17.51 25.00 -15.22
C LEU A 204 -18.19 25.56 -16.48
N MET A 205 -18.54 26.84 -16.45
CA MET A 205 -19.31 27.57 -17.48
C MET A 205 -18.53 27.78 -18.79
N VAL A 206 -17.87 26.75 -19.29
CA VAL A 206 -16.79 26.88 -20.26
C VAL A 206 -16.95 25.85 -21.37
N GLU A 207 -16.90 26.32 -22.61
CA GLU A 207 -17.00 25.54 -23.84
C GLU A 207 -15.75 25.82 -24.70
N ILE A 208 -15.17 24.79 -25.32
CA ILE A 208 -14.03 24.94 -26.21
C ILE A 208 -14.52 24.93 -27.66
N GLN A 209 -14.27 26.02 -28.39
CA GLN A 209 -14.44 26.10 -29.83
C GLN A 209 -13.24 25.44 -30.51
N VAL A 210 -13.42 24.20 -30.94
CA VAL A 210 -12.35 23.32 -31.42
C VAL A 210 -11.88 23.74 -32.81
N ARG A 211 -10.57 23.86 -32.96
CA ARG A 211 -9.85 24.17 -34.20
C ARG A 211 -9.07 22.97 -34.73
N LYS A 212 -8.53 22.15 -33.83
CA LYS A 212 -7.87 20.88 -34.18
C LYS A 212 -8.36 19.76 -33.27
N LEU A 213 -8.53 18.58 -33.85
CA LEU A 213 -9.05 17.40 -33.16
C LEU A 213 -8.32 16.14 -33.63
N TYR A 214 -7.54 15.54 -32.76
CA TYR A 214 -6.80 14.33 -33.08
C TYR A 214 -7.23 13.16 -32.20
N CYS A 215 -7.31 11.97 -32.78
CA CYS A 215 -7.47 10.72 -32.03
C CYS A 215 -6.08 10.18 -31.67
N VAL A 216 -5.78 10.14 -30.38
CA VAL A 216 -4.53 9.64 -29.78
C VAL A 216 -4.57 8.12 -29.71
N ASN A 217 -5.67 7.57 -29.18
CA ASN A 217 -5.90 6.14 -29.14
C ASN A 217 -7.39 5.84 -29.23
N LYS A 218 -7.75 4.85 -30.05
CA LYS A 218 -9.13 4.56 -30.39
C LYS A 218 -9.69 3.48 -29.45
N ALA A 219 -10.88 3.72 -28.91
CA ALA A 219 -11.63 2.68 -28.24
C ALA A 219 -12.37 1.78 -29.24
N ILE A 220 -12.65 0.53 -28.85
CA ILE A 220 -13.45 -0.37 -29.67
C ILE A 220 -14.83 0.23 -30.03
N PRO A 221 -15.41 -0.11 -31.19
CA PRO A 221 -16.68 0.47 -31.65
C PRO A 221 -17.86 0.28 -30.70
N THR A 222 -17.89 -0.86 -30.00
CA THR A 222 -18.95 -1.23 -29.05
C THR A 222 -18.29 -1.61 -27.73
N LEU A 223 -18.54 -0.82 -26.69
CA LEU A 223 -18.07 -1.11 -25.34
C LEU A 223 -18.90 -2.23 -24.70
N PRO A 224 -18.36 -2.99 -23.73
CA PRO A 224 -19.11 -3.97 -22.95
C PRO A 224 -20.34 -3.37 -22.24
N PHE A 225 -20.22 -2.13 -21.77
CA PHE A 225 -21.32 -1.29 -21.29
C PHE A 225 -20.93 0.20 -21.42
N ASN A 226 -21.90 1.11 -21.38
CA ASN A 226 -21.60 2.54 -21.28
C ASN A 226 -21.37 2.93 -19.82
N ILE A 227 -20.40 3.79 -19.55
CA ILE A 227 -20.07 4.24 -18.20
C ILE A 227 -21.24 4.99 -17.57
N GLU A 228 -22.04 5.71 -18.37
CA GLU A 228 -23.24 6.38 -17.89
C GLU A 228 -24.29 5.40 -17.38
N ASP A 229 -24.47 4.26 -18.06
CA ASP A 229 -25.41 3.22 -17.65
C ASP A 229 -24.97 2.59 -16.32
N ALA A 230 -23.67 2.36 -16.16
CA ALA A 230 -23.06 1.83 -14.94
C ALA A 230 -23.01 2.85 -13.79
N ALA A 231 -23.23 4.15 -14.05
CA ALA A 231 -23.22 5.22 -13.04
C ALA A 231 -24.60 5.54 -12.46
N ASN A 232 -25.68 4.99 -13.05
CA ASN A 232 -27.04 5.17 -12.53
C ASN A 232 -27.22 4.51 -11.17
N SER A 233 -28.01 5.14 -10.29
CA SER A 233 -28.42 4.54 -9.02
C SER A 233 -29.56 3.54 -9.22
N GLU A 234 -29.68 2.55 -8.33
CA GLU A 234 -30.82 1.61 -8.36
C GLU A 234 -32.17 2.33 -8.24
N VAL A 235 -32.24 3.42 -7.47
CA VAL A 235 -33.46 4.23 -7.33
C VAL A 235 -33.84 4.92 -8.64
N GLU A 236 -32.88 5.40 -9.42
CA GLU A 236 -33.13 5.99 -10.74
C GLU A 236 -33.59 4.92 -11.74
N ILE A 237 -32.97 3.73 -11.70
CA ILE A 237 -33.35 2.60 -12.53
C ILE A 237 -34.79 2.17 -12.22
N GLU A 238 -35.12 1.97 -10.93
CA GLU A 238 -36.47 1.57 -10.50
C GLU A 238 -37.53 2.59 -10.94
N LYS A 239 -37.28 3.89 -10.75
CA LYS A 239 -38.18 4.96 -11.19
C LYS A 239 -38.36 5.00 -12.71
N ALA A 240 -37.28 4.81 -13.47
CA ALA A 240 -37.35 4.78 -14.92
C ALA A 240 -38.13 3.55 -15.42
N VAL A 241 -37.92 2.39 -14.81
CA VAL A 241 -38.68 1.15 -15.09
C VAL A 241 -40.16 1.34 -14.76
N GLU A 242 -40.49 1.95 -13.61
CA GLU A 242 -41.88 2.31 -13.25
C GLU A 242 -42.50 3.31 -14.24
N ALA A 243 -41.71 4.23 -14.79
CA ALA A 243 -42.14 5.21 -15.79
C ALA A 243 -42.21 4.65 -17.23
N GLY A 244 -41.80 3.39 -17.45
CA GLY A 244 -41.75 2.78 -18.78
C GLY A 244 -40.63 3.31 -19.67
N GLU A 245 -39.59 3.91 -19.08
CA GLU A 245 -38.40 4.41 -19.75
C GLU A 245 -37.34 3.31 -19.87
N PRO A 246 -36.62 3.20 -21.00
CA PRO A 246 -35.64 2.14 -21.20
C PRO A 246 -34.29 2.56 -20.60
N LEU A 247 -34.15 2.53 -19.28
CA LEU A 247 -32.86 2.66 -18.61
C LEU A 247 -32.17 1.29 -18.55
N VAL A 248 -30.88 1.22 -18.89
CA VAL A 248 -30.12 -0.03 -18.84
C VAL A 248 -29.56 -0.25 -17.44
N ARG A 249 -29.85 -1.42 -16.86
CA ARG A 249 -29.21 -1.91 -15.64
C ARG A 249 -27.96 -2.70 -16.02
N VAL A 250 -26.80 -2.31 -15.49
CA VAL A 250 -25.54 -3.05 -15.64
C VAL A 250 -25.30 -3.88 -14.37
N ASN A 251 -25.36 -5.20 -14.49
CA ASN A 251 -25.21 -6.11 -13.35
C ASN A 251 -23.79 -6.06 -12.76
N GLN A 252 -23.67 -6.33 -11.46
CA GLN A 252 -22.40 -6.28 -10.72
C GLN A 252 -21.33 -7.19 -11.34
N ASP A 253 -21.66 -8.43 -11.72
CA ASP A 253 -20.71 -9.35 -12.34
C ASP A 253 -20.12 -8.80 -13.63
N THR A 254 -20.94 -8.16 -14.47
CA THR A 254 -20.46 -7.49 -15.69
C THR A 254 -19.50 -6.35 -15.34
N ARG A 255 -19.81 -5.58 -14.31
CA ARG A 255 -18.93 -4.47 -13.85
C ARG A 255 -17.59 -4.99 -13.33
N LEU A 256 -17.58 -6.11 -12.61
CA LEU A 256 -16.37 -6.75 -12.10
C LEU A 256 -15.55 -7.42 -13.22
N ASN A 257 -16.19 -8.09 -14.18
CA ASN A 257 -15.51 -8.70 -15.33
C ASN A 257 -14.83 -7.66 -16.22
N TYR A 258 -15.39 -6.44 -16.33
CA TYR A 258 -14.79 -5.32 -17.05
C TYR A 258 -14.36 -4.20 -16.10
N ARG A 259 -13.65 -4.58 -15.02
CA ARG A 259 -13.31 -3.66 -13.92
C ARG A 259 -12.58 -2.41 -14.39
N VAL A 260 -11.70 -2.51 -15.38
CA VAL A 260 -10.97 -1.33 -15.93
C VAL A 260 -11.94 -0.28 -16.48
N LEU A 261 -13.04 -0.70 -17.12
CA LEU A 261 -14.05 0.23 -17.61
C LEU A 261 -14.92 0.75 -16.46
N ASP A 262 -15.30 -0.11 -15.51
CA ASP A 262 -16.09 0.27 -14.34
C ASP A 262 -15.37 1.29 -13.43
N LEU A 263 -14.04 1.18 -13.30
CA LEU A 263 -13.22 2.12 -12.55
C LEU A 263 -13.34 3.55 -13.06
N ARG A 264 -13.77 3.76 -14.31
CA ARG A 264 -13.97 5.11 -14.89
C ARG A 264 -15.26 5.78 -14.42
N THR A 265 -16.15 5.09 -13.69
CA THR A 265 -17.35 5.72 -13.13
C THR A 265 -16.96 6.75 -12.04
N PRO A 266 -17.67 7.88 -11.93
CA PRO A 266 -17.37 8.91 -10.92
C PRO A 266 -17.39 8.37 -9.49
N ALA A 267 -18.30 7.45 -9.16
CA ALA A 267 -18.37 6.87 -7.83
C ALA A 267 -17.15 5.98 -7.52
N ASN A 268 -16.72 5.12 -8.45
CA ASN A 268 -15.51 4.30 -8.24
C ASN A 268 -14.26 5.19 -8.11
N GLN A 269 -14.11 6.21 -8.98
CA GLN A 269 -13.03 7.20 -8.83
C GLN A 269 -13.06 7.87 -7.45
N GLY A 270 -14.25 8.23 -6.96
CA GLY A 270 -14.45 8.80 -5.63
C GLY A 270 -14.07 7.85 -4.49
N ILE A 271 -14.49 6.58 -4.57
CA ILE A 271 -14.22 5.55 -3.54
C ILE A 271 -12.72 5.39 -3.34
N PHE A 272 -11.95 5.17 -4.41
CA PHE A 272 -10.51 4.95 -4.30
C PHE A 272 -9.74 6.22 -3.91
N ARG A 273 -10.22 7.42 -4.28
CA ARG A 273 -9.67 8.68 -3.76
C ARG A 273 -9.92 8.84 -2.26
N ILE A 274 -11.09 8.43 -1.76
CA ILE A 274 -11.40 8.39 -0.33
C ILE A 274 -10.52 7.38 0.38
N GLN A 275 -10.34 6.17 -0.15
CA GLN A 275 -9.43 5.18 0.44
C GLN A 275 -8.00 5.71 0.53
N CYS A 276 -7.48 6.32 -0.55
CA CYS A 276 -6.19 7.00 -0.54
C CYS A 276 -6.12 8.10 0.54
N GLN A 277 -7.21 8.84 0.76
CA GLN A 277 -7.26 9.90 1.77
C GLN A 277 -7.39 9.36 3.20
N VAL A 278 -8.15 8.28 3.43
CA VAL A 278 -8.19 7.56 4.71
C VAL A 278 -6.79 7.11 5.09
N GLU A 279 -6.08 6.48 4.15
CA GLU A 279 -4.71 6.03 4.35
C GLU A 279 -3.77 7.20 4.63
N ASN A 280 -3.89 8.32 3.91
CA ASN A 280 -3.07 9.50 4.14
C ASN A 280 -3.31 10.11 5.53
N ILE A 281 -4.57 10.25 5.98
CA ILE A 281 -4.91 10.75 7.31
C ILE A 281 -4.42 9.79 8.40
N PHE A 282 -4.67 8.48 8.24
CA PHE A 282 -4.19 7.45 9.15
C PHE A 282 -2.68 7.57 9.38
N TRP A 283 -1.95 7.67 8.26
CA TRP A 283 -0.50 7.72 8.28
C TRP A 283 0.01 9.03 8.90
N GLN A 284 -0.49 10.20 8.48
CA GLN A 284 -0.08 11.49 9.05
C GLN A 284 -0.40 11.62 10.54
N PHE A 285 -1.58 11.17 10.96
CA PHE A 285 -1.99 11.18 12.36
C PHE A 285 -1.03 10.36 13.22
N LEU A 286 -0.76 9.11 12.83
CA LEU A 286 0.12 8.24 13.60
C LEU A 286 1.58 8.72 13.60
N LEU A 287 2.08 9.29 12.50
CA LEU A 287 3.40 9.94 12.51
C LEU A 287 3.46 11.10 13.51
N SER A 288 2.40 11.91 13.62
CA SER A 288 2.32 13.00 14.60
C SER A 288 2.28 12.49 16.04
N GLU A 289 1.79 11.26 16.26
CA GLU A 289 1.78 10.55 17.54
C GLU A 289 3.06 9.73 17.79
N GLY A 290 4.07 9.88 16.93
CA GLY A 290 5.40 9.27 17.09
C GLY A 290 5.48 7.80 16.69
N PHE A 291 4.55 7.29 15.88
CA PHE A 291 4.63 5.93 15.35
C PHE A 291 5.68 5.80 14.24
N VAL A 292 6.32 4.63 14.17
CA VAL A 292 7.25 4.25 13.11
C VAL A 292 6.54 3.30 12.13
N ASP A 293 6.54 3.65 10.85
CA ASP A 293 6.05 2.77 9.78
C ASP A 293 7.03 1.61 9.58
N ILE A 294 6.51 0.37 9.63
CA ILE A 294 7.27 -0.86 9.44
C ILE A 294 6.66 -1.73 8.34
N ASP A 295 7.49 -2.53 7.68
CA ASP A 295 7.04 -3.53 6.70
C ASP A 295 7.31 -4.93 7.25
N THR A 296 6.25 -5.72 7.45
CA THR A 296 6.38 -7.08 7.97
C THR A 296 6.38 -8.14 6.86
N PRO A 297 7.02 -9.30 7.06
CA PRO A 297 7.00 -10.40 6.09
C PRO A 297 5.59 -10.87 5.78
N LYS A 298 5.33 -11.14 4.49
CA LYS A 298 4.10 -11.78 4.02
C LYS A 298 4.30 -13.26 3.75
N LEU A 299 5.54 -13.70 3.59
CA LEU A 299 5.96 -15.10 3.60
C LEU A 299 6.40 -15.52 5.00
N ILE A 300 5.69 -16.48 5.61
CA ILE A 300 5.96 -16.94 6.98
C ILE A 300 6.03 -18.48 7.06
N ALA A 301 6.80 -18.98 8.02
CA ALA A 301 7.05 -20.42 8.20
C ALA A 301 5.87 -21.18 8.84
N GLY A 302 4.95 -20.48 9.48
CA GLY A 302 3.78 -21.04 10.17
C GLY A 302 2.65 -20.02 10.25
N SER A 303 1.44 -20.43 10.61
CA SER A 303 0.28 -19.53 10.65
C SER A 303 0.43 -18.47 11.76
N SER A 304 -0.02 -17.24 11.48
CA SER A 304 0.07 -16.13 12.45
C SER A 304 -0.68 -16.40 13.76
N GLU A 305 -1.76 -17.20 13.72
CA GLU A 305 -2.70 -17.36 14.84
C GLU A 305 -3.19 -18.81 15.04
N GLY A 306 -2.52 -19.81 14.47
CA GLY A 306 -2.88 -21.23 14.64
C GLY A 306 -4.09 -21.72 13.83
N GLY A 307 -4.70 -20.87 12.99
CA GLY A 307 -5.82 -21.25 12.12
C GLY A 307 -5.43 -22.16 10.94
N SER A 308 -6.39 -22.93 10.42
CA SER A 308 -6.22 -23.82 9.26
C SER A 308 -6.40 -23.13 7.90
N ALA A 309 -6.99 -21.93 7.88
CA ALA A 309 -7.36 -21.16 6.69
C ALA A 309 -6.23 -20.26 6.15
N VAL A 310 -5.08 -20.85 5.84
CA VAL A 310 -3.92 -20.15 5.26
C VAL A 310 -3.63 -20.59 3.84
N PHE A 311 -3.25 -19.65 2.98
CA PHE A 311 -2.65 -19.97 1.69
C PHE A 311 -1.27 -20.57 1.90
N ARG A 312 -1.04 -21.79 1.41
CA ARG A 312 0.22 -22.52 1.54
C ARG A 312 0.98 -22.50 0.23
N LEU A 313 2.30 -22.44 0.33
CA LEU A 313 3.20 -22.52 -0.80
C LEU A 313 4.49 -23.26 -0.44
N ASP A 314 5.18 -23.76 -1.45
CA ASP A 314 6.55 -24.25 -1.30
C ASP A 314 7.54 -23.08 -1.40
N TYR A 315 8.35 -22.90 -0.36
CA TYR A 315 9.44 -21.95 -0.33
C TYR A 315 10.76 -22.69 -0.51
N LYS A 316 11.05 -23.08 -1.74
CA LYS A 316 12.30 -23.75 -2.13
C LYS A 316 12.55 -25.03 -1.33
N GLY A 317 11.53 -25.88 -1.22
CA GLY A 317 11.54 -27.10 -0.44
C GLY A 317 11.19 -26.93 1.04
N THR A 318 11.00 -25.70 1.52
CA THR A 318 10.52 -25.41 2.88
C THR A 318 9.05 -25.02 2.85
N PRO A 319 8.16 -25.68 3.62
CA PRO A 319 6.77 -25.26 3.70
C PRO A 319 6.62 -23.83 4.21
N ALA A 320 5.76 -23.04 3.54
CA ALA A 320 5.47 -21.67 3.91
C ALA A 320 3.97 -21.37 3.77
N CYS A 321 3.54 -20.26 4.37
CA CYS A 321 2.22 -19.70 4.12
C CYS A 321 2.24 -18.18 4.02
N LEU A 322 1.13 -17.64 3.51
CA LEU A 322 0.88 -16.20 3.50
C LEU A 322 0.37 -15.71 4.85
N ALA A 323 0.82 -14.53 5.25
CA ALA A 323 0.45 -13.93 6.53
C ALA A 323 -1.02 -13.47 6.57
N GLN A 324 -1.77 -13.98 7.54
CA GLN A 324 -3.17 -13.60 7.81
C GLN A 324 -3.30 -12.34 8.67
N SER A 325 -2.20 -11.91 9.29
CA SER A 325 -2.06 -10.62 9.96
C SER A 325 -0.57 -10.38 10.24
N PRO A 326 -0.15 -9.11 10.39
CA PRO A 326 1.21 -8.76 10.83
C PRO A 326 1.40 -8.91 12.35
N GLN A 327 0.41 -9.43 13.08
CA GLN A 327 0.28 -9.31 14.54
C GLN A 327 1.49 -9.81 15.33
N LEU A 328 2.09 -10.93 14.95
CA LEU A 328 3.30 -11.44 15.65
C LEU A 328 4.50 -10.51 15.43
N HIS A 329 4.74 -10.08 14.19
CA HIS A 329 5.90 -9.25 13.84
C HIS A 329 5.81 -7.82 14.38
N LYS A 330 4.60 -7.26 14.53
CA LYS A 330 4.42 -5.96 15.23
C LYS A 330 4.83 -6.04 16.69
N GLN A 331 4.42 -7.09 17.41
CA GLN A 331 4.82 -7.31 18.81
C GLN A 331 6.33 -7.55 18.92
N MET A 332 6.91 -8.33 18.01
CA MET A 332 8.38 -8.50 17.93
C MET A 332 9.10 -7.18 17.66
N SER A 333 8.49 -6.25 16.93
CA SER A 333 9.05 -4.91 16.69
C SER A 333 8.99 -4.05 17.96
N ILE A 334 7.94 -4.13 18.78
CA ILE A 334 7.92 -3.54 20.12
C ILE A 334 9.05 -4.11 20.97
N CYS A 335 9.21 -5.44 20.98
CA CYS A 335 10.33 -6.11 21.64
C CYS A 335 11.70 -5.72 21.04
N GLY A 336 11.73 -5.28 19.79
CA GLY A 336 12.89 -4.73 19.09
C GLY A 336 13.25 -3.30 19.47
N GLY A 337 12.50 -2.67 20.38
CA GLY A 337 12.76 -1.34 20.89
C GLY A 337 12.08 -0.21 20.14
N PHE A 338 11.18 -0.51 19.19
CA PHE A 338 10.28 0.48 18.59
C PHE A 338 9.07 0.68 19.52
N GLY A 339 8.94 1.81 20.22
CA GLY A 339 7.87 1.98 21.22
C GLY A 339 6.46 2.10 20.64
N ARG A 340 6.35 2.49 19.36
CA ARG A 340 5.11 2.69 18.62
C ARG A 340 5.34 2.32 17.16
N VAL A 341 4.60 1.36 16.62
CA VAL A 341 4.72 0.90 15.23
C VAL A 341 3.37 0.88 14.52
N MET A 342 3.41 1.18 13.22
CA MET A 342 2.26 1.02 12.34
C MET A 342 2.65 0.33 11.04
N GLU A 343 1.70 -0.29 10.37
CA GLU A 343 1.88 -0.87 9.04
C GLU A 343 0.61 -0.64 8.20
N ILE A 344 0.83 -0.41 6.91
CA ILE A 344 -0.21 -0.50 5.87
C ILE A 344 0.27 -1.57 4.89
N GLY A 345 -0.49 -2.66 4.73
CA GLY A 345 -0.08 -3.73 3.82
C GLY A 345 -1.10 -4.83 3.65
N PRO A 346 -0.88 -5.75 2.69
CA PRO A 346 -1.85 -6.79 2.36
C PRO A 346 -1.93 -7.86 3.46
N VAL A 347 -3.14 -8.38 3.63
CA VAL A 347 -3.52 -9.47 4.52
C VAL A 347 -4.19 -10.57 3.71
N PHE A 348 -3.78 -11.82 3.92
CA PHE A 348 -4.25 -12.97 3.15
C PHE A 348 -5.02 -13.96 4.03
N ARG A 349 -6.30 -14.20 3.75
CA ARG A 349 -7.14 -15.15 4.50
C ARG A 349 -7.76 -16.18 3.54
N ALA A 350 -7.40 -17.46 3.69
CA ALA A 350 -7.95 -18.53 2.87
C ALA A 350 -9.26 -19.05 3.47
N GLU A 351 -10.24 -18.16 3.65
CA GLU A 351 -11.58 -18.47 4.15
C GLU A 351 -12.50 -18.78 2.96
N ASP A 352 -13.08 -19.99 2.94
CA ASP A 352 -14.08 -20.41 1.92
C ASP A 352 -15.47 -19.84 2.28
N THR A 353 -15.57 -18.51 2.35
CA THR A 353 -16.78 -17.78 2.73
C THR A 353 -17.14 -16.76 1.65
N PHE A 354 -18.17 -17.08 0.87
CA PHE A 354 -18.71 -16.17 -0.14
C PHE A 354 -19.75 -15.23 0.49
N THR A 355 -19.30 -14.22 1.22
CA THR A 355 -20.18 -13.16 1.73
C THR A 355 -19.65 -11.78 1.39
N HIS A 356 -20.51 -10.77 1.44
CA HIS A 356 -20.16 -9.37 1.18
C HIS A 356 -19.11 -8.76 2.14
N ARG A 357 -18.67 -9.49 3.17
CA ARG A 357 -17.73 -9.04 4.23
C ARG A 357 -16.35 -9.69 4.19
N HIS A 358 -16.17 -10.76 3.41
CA HIS A 358 -14.95 -11.55 3.40
C HIS A 358 -14.25 -11.42 2.05
N LEU A 359 -12.98 -10.99 2.10
CA LEU A 359 -12.07 -10.98 0.97
C LEU A 359 -10.90 -11.91 1.30
N CYS A 360 -10.43 -12.66 0.30
CA CYS A 360 -9.23 -13.48 0.45
C CYS A 360 -7.96 -12.65 0.59
N GLU A 361 -7.98 -11.43 0.04
CA GLU A 361 -6.93 -10.43 0.13
C GLU A 361 -7.55 -9.06 0.43
N PHE A 362 -7.03 -8.34 1.42
CA PHE A 362 -7.44 -6.97 1.74
C PHE A 362 -6.28 -6.17 2.35
N THR A 363 -6.44 -4.85 2.46
CA THR A 363 -5.40 -3.95 2.99
C THR A 363 -5.59 -3.73 4.49
N GLY A 364 -4.65 -4.19 5.31
CA GLY A 364 -4.63 -3.94 6.76
C GLY A 364 -4.02 -2.58 7.10
N LEU A 365 -4.67 -1.84 8.01
CA LEU A 365 -4.11 -0.71 8.75
C LEU A 365 -3.88 -1.16 10.18
N ASP A 366 -2.63 -1.35 10.54
CA ASP A 366 -2.23 -2.11 11.70
C ASP A 366 -1.38 -1.28 12.65
N VAL A 367 -1.69 -1.34 13.94
CA VAL A 367 -1.02 -0.54 14.99
C VAL A 367 -0.61 -1.42 16.16
N GLU A 368 0.55 -1.15 16.75
CA GLU A 368 0.98 -1.72 18.03
C GLU A 368 1.79 -0.64 18.79
N MET A 369 1.56 -0.50 20.09
CA MET A 369 2.23 0.49 20.92
C MET A 369 2.43 0.02 22.35
N GLU A 370 3.45 0.55 22.99
CA GLU A 370 3.64 0.36 24.43
C GLU A 370 2.53 1.02 25.25
N ILE A 371 2.19 0.37 26.37
CA ILE A 371 1.23 0.82 27.36
C ILE A 371 2.00 1.27 28.60
N LYS A 372 1.64 2.44 29.14
CA LYS A 372 2.25 2.96 30.36
C LYS A 372 1.50 2.48 31.58
N GLU A 373 0.19 2.65 31.60
CA GLU A 373 -0.68 2.35 32.74
C GLU A 373 -1.82 1.38 32.40
N HIS A 374 -2.56 1.63 31.31
CA HIS A 374 -3.82 0.93 31.06
C HIS A 374 -4.12 0.77 29.56
N TYR A 375 -4.71 -0.35 29.14
CA TYR A 375 -5.04 -0.64 27.73
C TYR A 375 -6.03 0.35 27.09
N SER A 376 -6.69 1.19 27.89
CA SER A 376 -7.49 2.31 27.38
C SER A 376 -6.67 3.31 26.59
N GLU A 377 -5.35 3.40 26.81
CA GLU A 377 -4.45 4.23 25.99
C GLU A 377 -4.52 3.83 24.50
N VAL A 378 -4.70 2.54 24.19
CA VAL A 378 -4.88 2.06 22.82
C VAL A 378 -6.24 2.52 22.27
N MET A 379 -7.31 2.41 23.07
CA MET A 379 -8.63 2.90 22.70
C MET A 379 -8.68 4.44 22.56
N ASP A 380 -7.85 5.18 23.29
CA ASP A 380 -7.72 6.64 23.20
C ASP A 380 -7.05 7.05 21.88
N VAL A 381 -6.11 6.23 21.36
CA VAL A 381 -5.54 6.42 20.01
C VAL A 381 -6.61 6.15 18.96
N VAL A 382 -7.39 5.07 19.08
CA VAL A 382 -8.49 4.75 18.16
C VAL A 382 -9.53 5.89 18.11
N ASP A 383 -9.98 6.36 19.27
CA ASP A 383 -10.95 7.47 19.40
C ASP A 383 -10.49 8.70 18.62
N ARG A 384 -9.25 9.16 18.87
CA ARG A 384 -8.70 10.34 18.20
C ARG A 384 -8.44 10.12 16.71
N LEU A 385 -7.94 8.94 16.33
CA LEU A 385 -7.64 8.59 14.94
C LEU A 385 -8.89 8.60 14.06
N PHE A 386 -9.96 7.92 14.48
CA PHE A 386 -11.16 7.80 13.67
C PHE A 386 -11.94 9.11 13.60
N VAL A 387 -11.97 9.88 14.70
CA VAL A 387 -12.52 11.25 14.66
C VAL A 387 -11.74 12.11 13.65
N ALA A 388 -10.41 12.03 13.62
CA ALA A 388 -9.59 12.74 12.64
C ALA A 388 -9.85 12.27 11.19
N ILE A 389 -10.05 10.96 10.97
CA ILE A 389 -10.42 10.42 9.65
C ILE A 389 -11.79 10.97 9.22
N PHE A 390 -12.81 10.89 10.07
CA PHE A 390 -14.15 11.34 9.72
C PHE A 390 -14.22 12.85 9.47
N ASP A 391 -13.54 13.66 10.29
CA ASP A 391 -13.45 15.10 10.08
C ASP A 391 -12.70 15.40 8.77
N GLY A 392 -11.54 14.78 8.57
CA GLY A 392 -10.73 14.99 7.37
C GLY A 392 -11.46 14.63 6.09
N LEU A 393 -12.17 13.51 6.04
CA LEU A 393 -13.00 13.13 4.88
C LEU A 393 -14.13 14.13 4.63
N ASN A 394 -14.82 14.58 5.68
CA ASN A 394 -15.89 15.57 5.57
C ASN A 394 -15.38 16.94 5.07
N GLU A 395 -14.14 17.30 5.41
CA GLU A 395 -13.51 18.54 5.01
C GLU A 395 -12.92 18.48 3.59
N THR A 396 -12.25 17.39 3.23
CA THR A 396 -11.45 17.32 2.00
C THR A 396 -12.10 16.58 0.84
N CYS A 397 -13.10 15.71 1.08
CA CYS A 397 -13.63 14.80 0.06
C CYS A 397 -15.08 15.08 -0.37
N SER A 398 -15.61 16.28 -0.11
CA SER A 398 -17.02 16.62 -0.37
C SER A 398 -17.51 16.29 -1.80
N LYS A 399 -16.66 16.44 -2.82
CA LYS A 399 -16.99 16.11 -4.22
C LYS A 399 -17.07 14.59 -4.44
N GLU A 400 -16.10 13.84 -3.95
CA GLU A 400 -16.06 12.39 -4.00
C GLU A 400 -17.29 11.81 -3.28
N LEU A 401 -17.64 12.38 -2.12
CA LEU A 401 -18.86 12.02 -1.37
C LEU A 401 -20.14 12.27 -2.16
N GLU A 402 -20.22 13.38 -2.88
CA GLU A 402 -21.38 13.69 -3.73
C GLU A 402 -21.52 12.67 -4.87
N PHE A 403 -20.41 12.32 -5.54
CA PHE A 403 -20.42 11.32 -6.62
C PHE A 403 -20.85 9.94 -6.12
N ILE A 404 -20.32 9.52 -4.97
CA ILE A 404 -20.70 8.25 -4.36
C ILE A 404 -22.17 8.28 -3.94
N ASN A 405 -22.61 9.33 -3.25
CA ASN A 405 -23.99 9.44 -2.76
C ASN A 405 -25.02 9.46 -3.89
N ARG A 406 -24.64 9.98 -5.06
CA ARG A 406 -25.50 9.95 -6.24
C ARG A 406 -25.78 8.54 -6.71
N GLN A 407 -24.74 7.70 -6.81
CA GLN A 407 -24.88 6.33 -7.28
C GLN A 407 -25.35 5.38 -6.17
N TYR A 408 -24.84 5.57 -4.96
CA TYR A 408 -25.09 4.79 -3.76
C TYR A 408 -25.57 5.70 -2.62
N PRO A 409 -26.87 6.02 -2.55
CA PRO A 409 -27.39 6.94 -1.54
C PRO A 409 -27.09 6.51 -0.10
N PHE A 410 -26.49 7.40 0.68
CA PHE A 410 -26.14 7.19 2.08
C PHE A 410 -26.47 8.41 2.95
N GLN A 411 -26.52 8.21 4.26
CA GLN A 411 -26.60 9.31 5.23
C GLN A 411 -25.22 9.64 5.78
N LYS A 412 -25.00 10.90 6.16
CA LYS A 412 -23.74 11.30 6.83
C LYS A 412 -23.63 10.58 8.18
N LEU A 413 -22.44 10.04 8.47
CA LEU A 413 -22.15 9.33 9.71
C LEU A 413 -22.33 10.24 10.94
N LYS A 414 -23.03 9.74 11.96
CA LYS A 414 -23.17 10.36 13.28
C LYS A 414 -22.14 9.80 14.26
N TYR A 415 -21.25 10.64 14.75
CA TYR A 415 -20.22 10.25 15.72
C TYR A 415 -20.04 11.30 16.81
N LEU A 416 -19.65 10.86 18.00
CA LEU A 416 -19.34 11.74 19.12
C LEU A 416 -17.89 12.21 19.04
N ARG A 417 -17.60 13.38 19.62
CA ARG A 417 -16.21 13.89 19.77
C ARG A 417 -15.37 13.05 20.72
N LYS A 418 -16.02 12.44 21.70
CA LYS A 418 -15.44 11.40 22.56
C LYS A 418 -16.26 10.15 22.33
N THR A 419 -15.64 9.14 21.74
CA THR A 419 -16.32 7.91 21.35
C THR A 419 -16.94 7.20 22.55
N LEU A 420 -18.17 6.72 22.38
CA LEU A 420 -18.87 5.95 23.39
C LEU A 420 -18.12 4.64 23.64
N ARG A 421 -17.87 4.31 24.91
CA ARG A 421 -17.31 3.03 25.34
C ARG A 421 -18.33 2.29 26.20
N LEU A 422 -18.61 1.04 25.85
CA LEU A 422 -19.46 0.14 26.60
C LEU A 422 -18.68 -1.13 26.93
N THR A 423 -18.91 -1.73 28.10
CA THR A 423 -18.36 -3.08 28.32
C THR A 423 -19.18 -4.12 27.54
N PHE A 424 -18.58 -5.26 27.23
CA PHE A 424 -19.26 -6.38 26.58
C PHE A 424 -20.52 -6.79 27.36
N GLU A 425 -20.44 -6.79 28.69
CA GLU A 425 -21.57 -7.06 29.58
C GLU A 425 -22.70 -6.04 29.44
N GLU A 426 -22.38 -4.76 29.27
CA GLU A 426 -23.38 -3.71 29.02
C GLU A 426 -24.04 -3.89 27.65
N GLY A 427 -23.27 -4.23 26.62
CA GLY A 427 -23.79 -4.54 25.28
C GLY A 427 -24.72 -5.76 25.28
N VAL A 428 -24.30 -6.86 25.92
CA VAL A 428 -25.11 -8.07 26.11
C VAL A 428 -26.39 -7.75 26.89
N ARG A 429 -26.31 -6.92 27.93
CA ARG A 429 -27.49 -6.49 28.69
C ARG A 429 -28.47 -5.71 27.81
N MET A 430 -27.99 -4.75 27.00
CA MET A 430 -28.83 -4.01 26.05
C MET A 430 -29.53 -4.95 25.05
N LEU A 431 -28.81 -5.94 24.52
CA LEU A 431 -29.38 -6.93 23.60
C LEU A 431 -30.46 -7.80 24.27
N LYS A 432 -30.21 -8.28 25.49
CA LYS A 432 -31.19 -9.06 26.26
C LYS A 432 -32.44 -8.26 26.62
N GLU A 433 -32.27 -6.99 27.01
CA GLU A 433 -33.39 -6.08 27.26
C GLU A 433 -34.23 -5.83 26.00
N ALA A 434 -33.60 -5.90 24.82
CA ALA A 434 -34.27 -5.84 23.52
C ALA A 434 -34.82 -7.20 23.04
N GLY A 435 -34.74 -8.26 23.85
CA GLY A 435 -35.29 -9.58 23.55
C GLY A 435 -34.41 -10.49 22.68
N VAL A 436 -33.12 -10.18 22.50
CA VAL A 436 -32.17 -11.02 21.75
C VAL A 436 -31.61 -12.12 22.64
N GLU A 437 -31.69 -13.37 22.18
CA GLU A 437 -31.03 -14.51 22.85
C GLU A 437 -29.53 -14.51 22.51
N ILE A 438 -28.68 -14.40 23.54
CA ILE A 438 -27.22 -14.36 23.37
C ILE A 438 -26.51 -15.05 24.53
N ASP A 439 -25.44 -15.79 24.21
CA ASP A 439 -24.52 -16.36 25.20
C ASP A 439 -23.71 -15.23 25.86
N PRO A 440 -23.78 -15.02 27.18
CA PRO A 440 -23.03 -13.97 27.88
C PRO A 440 -21.52 -14.07 27.75
N LEU A 441 -21.00 -15.26 27.42
CA LEU A 441 -19.57 -15.51 27.25
C LEU A 441 -19.21 -15.93 25.82
N GLY A 442 -20.18 -15.89 24.91
CA GLY A 442 -19.97 -16.12 23.48
C GLY A 442 -19.57 -14.84 22.75
N ASP A 443 -19.32 -14.98 21.45
CA ASP A 443 -19.07 -13.84 20.56
C ASP A 443 -20.37 -13.26 19.99
N LEU A 444 -20.33 -12.02 19.50
CA LEU A 444 -21.48 -11.42 18.80
C LEU A 444 -21.55 -11.98 17.38
N ASN A 445 -22.76 -12.33 16.94
CA ASN A 445 -23.01 -12.61 15.51
C ASN A 445 -23.50 -11.35 14.79
N THR A 446 -23.48 -11.38 13.46
CA THR A 446 -23.89 -10.26 12.59
C THR A 446 -25.25 -9.63 12.97
N GLU A 447 -26.25 -10.43 13.33
CA GLU A 447 -27.57 -9.93 13.72
C GLU A 447 -27.52 -9.18 15.05
N SER A 448 -26.77 -9.72 16.01
CA SER A 448 -26.58 -9.11 17.34
C SER A 448 -25.79 -7.81 17.23
N GLU A 449 -24.75 -7.75 16.40
CA GLU A 449 -23.99 -6.53 16.13
C GLU A 449 -24.89 -5.43 15.55
N ARG A 450 -25.67 -5.75 14.51
CA ARG A 450 -26.59 -4.81 13.87
C ARG A 450 -27.64 -4.31 14.85
N LYS A 451 -28.22 -5.22 15.65
CA LYS A 451 -29.21 -4.83 16.65
C LYS A 451 -28.60 -3.96 17.74
N LEU A 452 -27.39 -4.26 18.20
CA LEU A 452 -26.68 -3.43 19.17
C LEU A 452 -26.40 -2.04 18.59
N GLY A 453 -25.96 -1.94 17.34
CA GLY A 453 -25.76 -0.66 16.64
C GLY A 453 -27.03 0.20 16.58
N GLN A 454 -28.18 -0.41 16.29
CA GLN A 454 -29.48 0.29 16.33
C GLN A 454 -29.80 0.83 17.74
N LEU A 455 -29.64 -0.01 18.76
CA LEU A 455 -29.90 0.38 20.16
C LEU A 455 -28.97 1.51 20.62
N VAL A 456 -27.70 1.48 20.19
CA VAL A 456 -26.73 2.54 20.49
C VAL A 456 -27.12 3.85 19.79
N LEU A 457 -27.52 3.80 18.52
CA LEU A 457 -28.00 4.97 17.80
C LEU A 457 -29.24 5.58 18.46
N GLU A 458 -30.23 4.75 18.82
CA GLU A 458 -31.47 5.20 19.48
C GLU A 458 -31.21 5.84 20.85
N LYS A 459 -30.28 5.28 21.63
CA LYS A 459 -30.03 5.69 23.02
C LYS A 459 -29.01 6.81 23.18
N TYR A 460 -27.99 6.84 22.31
CA TYR A 460 -26.83 7.73 22.44
C TYR A 460 -26.59 8.64 21.24
N ASP A 461 -27.43 8.56 20.19
CA ASP A 461 -27.33 9.34 18.94
C ASP A 461 -25.96 9.24 18.27
N THR A 462 -25.39 8.03 18.25
CA THR A 462 -24.11 7.76 17.59
C THR A 462 -24.10 6.41 16.87
N GLU A 463 -23.41 6.37 15.75
CA GLU A 463 -23.16 5.17 14.94
C GLU A 463 -21.74 4.63 15.13
N PHE A 464 -20.89 5.31 15.91
CA PHE A 464 -19.49 4.94 16.17
C PHE A 464 -19.25 4.72 17.67
N PHE A 465 -18.90 3.50 18.06
CA PHE A 465 -18.68 3.14 19.47
C PHE A 465 -17.67 2.00 19.64
N ILE A 466 -17.13 1.85 20.85
CA ILE A 466 -16.20 0.80 21.24
C ILE A 466 -16.89 -0.11 22.26
N LEU A 467 -16.85 -1.42 22.03
CA LEU A 467 -17.23 -2.44 22.99
C LEU A 467 -15.95 -3.06 23.56
N HIS A 468 -15.76 -3.09 24.88
CA HIS A 468 -14.52 -3.59 25.50
C HIS A 468 -14.78 -4.60 26.61
N ARG A 469 -13.74 -5.31 27.07
CA ARG A 469 -13.82 -6.43 28.02
C ARG A 469 -14.53 -7.68 27.45
N TYR A 470 -14.11 -8.14 26.28
CA TYR A 470 -14.69 -9.35 25.69
C TYR A 470 -14.31 -10.63 26.45
N PRO A 471 -15.13 -11.70 26.36
CA PRO A 471 -14.82 -13.00 26.93
C PRO A 471 -13.44 -13.50 26.45
N LEU A 472 -12.61 -13.99 27.37
CA LEU A 472 -11.25 -14.46 27.06
C LEU A 472 -11.26 -15.70 26.14
N GLY A 473 -12.30 -16.53 26.24
CA GLY A 473 -12.43 -17.79 25.49
C GLY A 473 -12.62 -17.61 23.98
N VAL A 474 -13.04 -16.42 23.52
CA VAL A 474 -13.22 -16.11 22.09
C VAL A 474 -12.05 -15.33 21.51
N ARG A 475 -11.02 -15.02 22.32
CA ARG A 475 -9.89 -14.18 21.92
C ARG A 475 -8.61 -15.00 21.67
N PRO A 476 -7.74 -14.55 20.75
CA PRO A 476 -6.46 -15.21 20.47
C PRO A 476 -5.57 -15.37 21.70
N PHE A 477 -4.64 -16.33 21.65
CA PHE A 477 -3.76 -16.70 22.77
C PHE A 477 -2.94 -15.54 23.32
N TYR A 478 -2.52 -14.61 22.46
CA TYR A 478 -1.72 -13.43 22.83
C TYR A 478 -2.53 -12.31 23.52
N THR A 479 -3.83 -12.50 23.78
CA THR A 479 -4.70 -11.50 24.43
C THR A 479 -4.57 -11.52 25.94
N MET A 480 -4.38 -10.36 26.57
CA MET A 480 -4.25 -10.23 28.02
C MET A 480 -5.58 -10.47 28.76
N PRO A 481 -5.63 -11.34 29.79
CA PRO A 481 -6.79 -11.49 30.67
C PRO A 481 -7.09 -10.24 31.52
N CYS A 482 -8.35 -10.05 31.91
CA CYS A 482 -8.70 -9.05 32.92
C CYS A 482 -8.25 -9.50 34.31
N VAL A 483 -7.81 -8.54 35.12
CA VAL A 483 -7.28 -8.80 36.47
C VAL A 483 -8.36 -9.12 37.50
N ASP A 484 -9.53 -8.50 37.35
CA ASP A 484 -10.67 -8.61 38.25
C ASP A 484 -11.57 -9.80 37.91
N ASN A 485 -11.59 -10.25 36.65
CA ASN A 485 -12.34 -11.42 36.22
C ASN A 485 -11.64 -12.15 35.07
N PRO A 486 -11.07 -13.35 35.31
CA PRO A 486 -10.29 -14.09 34.31
C PRO A 486 -11.14 -14.65 33.15
N ASN A 487 -12.47 -14.61 33.24
CA ASN A 487 -13.35 -14.96 32.12
C ASN A 487 -13.38 -13.88 31.02
N TYR A 488 -12.94 -12.66 31.34
CA TYR A 488 -12.85 -11.54 30.40
C TYR A 488 -11.40 -11.20 30.08
N SER A 489 -11.22 -10.39 29.05
CA SER A 489 -9.92 -10.00 28.53
C SER A 489 -9.85 -8.49 28.30
N ASN A 490 -8.63 -7.93 28.32
CA ASN A 490 -8.37 -6.53 28.00
C ASN A 490 -8.37 -6.30 26.47
N SER A 491 -9.43 -6.76 25.82
CA SER A 491 -9.70 -6.61 24.40
C SER A 491 -10.92 -5.73 24.15
N PHE A 492 -11.02 -5.23 22.94
CA PHE A 492 -12.10 -4.37 22.49
C PHE A 492 -12.31 -4.56 20.99
N ASP A 493 -13.55 -4.37 20.56
CA ASP A 493 -13.89 -4.19 19.15
C ASP A 493 -14.58 -2.84 18.95
N VAL A 494 -14.50 -2.33 17.73
CA VAL A 494 -15.03 -1.01 17.36
C VAL A 494 -16.03 -1.17 16.24
N PHE A 495 -17.14 -0.44 16.37
CA PHE A 495 -18.29 -0.60 15.51
C PHE A 495 -18.60 0.69 14.78
N ILE A 496 -18.93 0.56 13.49
CA ILE A 496 -19.59 1.59 12.69
C ILE A 496 -20.91 1.01 12.20
N ARG A 497 -22.04 1.68 12.49
CA ARG A 497 -23.38 1.26 12.02
C ARG A 497 -23.78 -0.16 12.40
N GLY A 498 -23.29 -0.66 13.52
CA GLY A 498 -23.55 -2.02 13.98
C GLY A 498 -22.80 -3.09 13.17
N GLU A 499 -21.68 -2.74 12.53
CA GLU A 499 -20.73 -3.67 11.94
C GLU A 499 -19.36 -3.50 12.61
N GLU A 500 -18.71 -4.61 12.95
CA GLU A 500 -17.35 -4.60 13.50
C GLU A 500 -16.34 -4.18 12.42
N ILE A 501 -15.51 -3.18 12.74
CA ILE A 501 -14.45 -2.70 11.85
C ILE A 501 -13.04 -2.89 12.41
N ILE A 502 -12.87 -2.94 13.73
CA ILE A 502 -11.59 -3.12 14.41
C ILE A 502 -11.72 -4.19 15.46
N SER A 503 -10.68 -5.02 15.56
CA SER A 503 -10.39 -5.77 16.78
C SER A 503 -9.04 -5.36 17.37
N GLY A 504 -8.98 -5.18 18.68
CA GLY A 504 -7.78 -4.75 19.40
C GLY A 504 -7.69 -5.29 20.82
N ALA A 505 -6.48 -5.31 21.39
CA ALA A 505 -6.29 -5.70 22.78
C ALA A 505 -4.94 -5.25 23.35
N GLN A 506 -4.84 -5.29 24.68
CA GLN A 506 -3.56 -5.46 25.36
C GLN A 506 -3.00 -6.85 25.06
N ARG A 507 -1.70 -6.91 24.78
CA ARG A 507 -0.98 -8.16 24.51
C ARG A 507 -0.34 -8.73 25.76
N VAL A 508 -0.26 -10.05 25.82
CA VAL A 508 0.50 -10.76 26.85
C VAL A 508 2.00 -10.55 26.58
N HIS A 509 2.67 -9.82 27.47
CA HIS A 509 4.09 -9.50 27.37
C HIS A 509 4.96 -10.38 28.29
N VAL A 510 4.34 -11.16 29.18
CA VAL A 510 5.04 -12.07 30.11
C VAL A 510 5.19 -13.44 29.44
N PRO A 511 6.41 -13.90 29.15
CA PRO A 511 6.65 -15.12 28.35
C PRO A 511 5.98 -16.38 28.93
N GLU A 512 5.97 -16.52 30.25
CA GLU A 512 5.39 -17.68 30.93
C GLU A 512 3.86 -17.74 30.73
N LEU A 513 3.18 -16.60 30.92
CA LEU A 513 1.74 -16.48 30.68
C LEU A 513 1.41 -16.65 29.19
N LEU A 514 2.25 -16.11 28.30
CA LEU A 514 2.06 -16.24 26.84
C LEU A 514 2.16 -17.72 26.42
N THR A 515 3.11 -18.46 26.99
CA THR A 515 3.29 -19.89 26.76
C THR A 515 2.08 -20.69 27.26
N GLU A 516 1.64 -20.43 28.51
CA GLU A 516 0.46 -21.07 29.09
C GLU A 516 -0.79 -20.84 28.23
N ARG A 517 -1.01 -19.60 27.79
CA ARG A 517 -2.12 -19.23 26.92
C ARG A 517 -2.05 -19.90 25.55
N ALA A 518 -0.87 -19.93 24.92
CA ALA A 518 -0.67 -20.60 23.64
C ALA A 518 -1.05 -22.08 23.74
N GLN A 519 -0.57 -22.77 24.77
CA GLN A 519 -0.90 -24.17 25.04
C GLN A 519 -2.40 -24.37 25.31
N ALA A 520 -3.03 -23.49 26.09
CA ALA A 520 -4.47 -23.54 26.37
C ALA A 520 -5.34 -23.35 25.12
N CYS A 521 -4.85 -22.59 24.14
CA CYS A 521 -5.48 -22.39 22.83
C CYS A 521 -5.12 -23.48 21.80
N GLY A 522 -4.36 -24.51 22.18
CA GLY A 522 -3.96 -25.60 21.29
C GLY A 522 -2.85 -25.23 20.29
N ILE A 523 -2.10 -24.16 20.54
CA ILE A 523 -0.95 -23.75 19.73
C ILE A 523 0.28 -24.57 20.15
N ASP A 524 0.97 -25.16 19.17
CA ASP A 524 2.22 -25.88 19.40
C ASP A 524 3.39 -24.90 19.58
N VAL A 525 3.81 -24.74 20.84
CA VAL A 525 4.89 -23.83 21.25
C VAL A 525 6.27 -24.31 20.86
N GLU A 526 6.43 -25.58 20.47
CA GLU A 526 7.71 -26.17 20.06
C GLU A 526 8.03 -25.90 18.58
N THR A 527 7.07 -25.36 17.82
CA THR A 527 7.31 -24.94 16.44
C THR A 527 8.32 -23.81 16.40
N GLU A 528 9.22 -23.81 15.42
CA GLU A 528 10.27 -22.77 15.27
C GLU A 528 9.67 -21.35 15.21
N ALA A 529 8.53 -21.19 14.54
CA ALA A 529 7.85 -19.90 14.44
C ALA A 529 7.33 -19.37 15.79
N ILE A 530 6.65 -20.22 16.57
CA ILE A 530 6.05 -19.82 17.86
C ILE A 530 7.11 -19.70 18.95
N SER A 531 8.09 -20.62 19.00
CA SER A 531 9.20 -20.55 19.95
C SER A 531 10.03 -19.27 19.76
N THR A 532 10.43 -18.95 18.51
CA THR A 532 11.15 -17.72 18.19
C THR A 532 10.35 -16.47 18.54
N TYR A 533 9.02 -16.51 18.30
CA TYR A 533 8.12 -15.44 18.72
C TYR A 533 8.12 -15.27 20.24
N ILE A 534 7.94 -16.34 21.03
CA ILE A 534 7.94 -16.28 22.51
C ILE A 534 9.31 -15.83 23.06
N ASP A 535 10.41 -16.30 22.45
CA ASP A 535 11.76 -15.93 22.85
C ASP A 535 12.03 -14.42 22.72
N SER A 536 11.40 -13.76 21.75
CA SER A 536 11.48 -12.30 21.61
C SER A 536 11.04 -11.54 22.88
N PHE A 537 10.09 -12.11 23.64
CA PHE A 537 9.61 -11.54 24.90
C PHE A 537 10.56 -11.85 26.07
N ARG A 538 11.28 -12.98 26.00
CA ARG A 538 12.28 -13.38 27.01
C ARG A 538 13.48 -12.45 27.08
N TYR A 539 13.71 -11.67 26.02
CA TYR A 539 14.75 -10.64 25.98
C TYR A 539 14.33 -9.32 26.64
N GLY A 540 13.17 -9.29 27.31
CA GLY A 540 12.58 -8.11 27.94
C GLY A 540 11.57 -7.45 27.01
N ALA A 541 10.28 -7.61 27.33
CA ALA A 541 9.16 -7.01 26.60
C ALA A 541 8.39 -6.01 27.48
N PRO A 542 8.16 -4.77 27.01
CA PRO A 542 7.31 -3.82 27.72
C PRO A 542 5.83 -4.24 27.63
N PRO A 543 4.96 -3.81 28.55
CA PRO A 543 3.51 -3.87 28.35
C PRO A 543 3.13 -3.13 27.06
N HIS A 544 2.29 -3.75 26.23
CA HIS A 544 1.90 -3.20 24.92
C HIS A 544 0.51 -3.67 24.50
N GLY A 545 -0.06 -2.97 23.51
CA GLY A 545 -1.35 -3.26 22.94
C GLY A 545 -1.51 -2.60 21.57
N GLY A 546 -2.46 -3.11 20.80
CA GLY A 546 -2.60 -2.76 19.40
C GLY A 546 -3.95 -3.15 18.84
N PHE A 547 -4.16 -2.78 17.59
CA PHE A 547 -5.37 -3.07 16.84
C PHE A 547 -5.07 -3.19 15.35
N GLY A 548 -6.01 -3.74 14.60
CA GLY A 548 -5.97 -3.79 13.14
C GLY A 548 -7.35 -3.50 12.55
N VAL A 549 -7.38 -2.90 11.36
CA VAL A 549 -8.61 -2.63 10.60
C VAL A 549 -8.34 -2.86 9.12
N GLY A 550 -9.30 -3.46 8.40
CA GLY A 550 -9.27 -3.48 6.94
C GLY A 550 -9.63 -2.11 6.39
N LEU A 551 -8.79 -1.53 5.52
CA LEU A 551 -9.02 -0.24 4.88
C LEU A 551 -10.40 -0.18 4.21
N GLU A 552 -10.80 -1.27 3.56
CA GLU A 552 -12.07 -1.47 2.86
C GLU A 552 -13.28 -1.48 3.82
N ARG A 553 -13.05 -1.54 5.14
CA ARG A 553 -14.08 -1.45 6.18
C ARG A 553 -14.21 -0.03 6.77
N VAL A 554 -13.33 0.91 6.42
CA VAL A 554 -13.33 2.30 6.92
C VAL A 554 -14.07 3.23 5.95
N GLU A 555 -15.22 2.79 5.43
CA GLU A 555 -16.04 3.56 4.51
C GLU A 555 -17.32 4.07 5.20
N PRO A 556 -17.46 5.38 5.51
CA PRO A 556 -18.60 5.92 6.28
C PRO A 556 -19.96 5.82 5.58
N PHE A 557 -19.98 5.32 4.34
CA PHE A 557 -21.08 5.43 3.38
C PHE A 557 -21.75 4.10 3.08
N ARG A 558 -21.25 3.01 3.67
CA ARG A 558 -21.83 1.68 3.52
C ARG A 558 -23.22 1.65 4.19
N ASN A 559 -24.24 1.27 3.42
CA ASN A 559 -25.53 0.83 3.97
C ASN A 559 -25.46 -0.68 4.24
N PRO A 560 -26.07 -1.17 5.33
CA PRO A 560 -26.09 -2.60 5.61
C PRO A 560 -26.88 -3.35 4.52
N ALA A 561 -26.27 -4.39 3.92
CA ALA A 561 -26.92 -5.22 2.90
C ALA A 561 -27.93 -6.21 3.54
N PRO A 562 -29.07 -6.50 2.88
CA PRO A 562 -29.91 -7.65 3.21
C PRO A 562 -29.23 -8.96 2.74
N GLU A 563 -29.35 -10.04 3.51
CA GLU A 563 -28.74 -11.35 3.17
C GLU A 563 -29.79 -12.42 2.81
N GLU A 564 -29.41 -13.30 1.86
CA GLU A 564 -30.03 -14.59 1.58
C GLU A 564 -29.41 -15.68 2.48
N GLU A 565 -30.27 -16.50 3.10
CA GLU A 565 -29.87 -17.61 3.97
C GLU A 565 -29.30 -18.80 3.18
N ASN A 566 -28.15 -19.32 3.61
CA ASN A 566 -27.67 -20.64 3.21
C ASN A 566 -27.59 -21.62 4.41
N PRO A 567 -27.89 -22.91 4.22
CA PRO A 567 -28.31 -23.80 5.29
C PRO A 567 -27.16 -24.34 6.16
N LYS A 568 -27.30 -24.16 7.48
CA LYS A 568 -26.40 -24.70 8.51
C LYS A 568 -26.42 -26.23 8.57
N LYS A 569 -25.26 -26.87 8.38
CA LYS A 569 -25.03 -28.29 8.73
C LYS A 569 -24.99 -28.44 10.26
N LYS A 570 -25.95 -29.17 10.83
CA LYS A 570 -25.95 -29.57 12.25
C LYS A 570 -25.00 -30.75 12.49
N LEU A 571 -24.00 -30.54 13.36
CA LEU A 571 -23.23 -31.62 13.99
C LEU A 571 -24.12 -32.48 14.90
N SER A 572 -23.83 -33.79 14.94
CA SER A 572 -24.72 -34.79 15.54
C SER A 572 -24.56 -34.86 17.07
N LYS A 573 -25.70 -35.02 17.76
CA LYS A 573 -25.80 -35.24 19.23
C LYS A 573 -25.04 -36.46 19.77
N LYS A 574 -24.39 -37.25 18.90
CA LYS A 574 -23.64 -38.46 19.27
C LYS A 574 -22.14 -38.20 19.49
N GLU A 575 -21.61 -37.08 19.02
CA GLU A 575 -20.21 -36.67 19.19
C GLU A 575 -20.00 -35.85 20.47
N LEU A 576 -21.00 -35.06 20.87
CA LEU A 576 -21.01 -34.29 22.13
C LEU A 576 -21.01 -35.18 23.39
N ALA A 577 -21.58 -36.39 23.33
CA ALA A 577 -21.65 -37.31 24.47
C ALA A 577 -20.35 -38.10 24.73
N LYS A 578 -19.40 -38.10 23.78
CA LYS A 578 -18.10 -38.79 23.91
C LYS A 578 -17.04 -37.89 24.57
N LEU A 579 -17.12 -36.58 24.32
CA LEU A 579 -16.26 -35.54 24.93
C LEU A 579 -16.54 -35.34 26.42
N GLU A 580 -17.80 -35.49 26.85
CA GLU A 580 -18.20 -35.31 28.26
C GLU A 580 -17.77 -36.49 29.16
N ARG A 581 -17.56 -37.68 28.56
CA ARG A 581 -17.17 -38.90 29.27
C ARG A 581 -15.64 -39.06 29.41
N GLN A 582 -14.86 -38.34 28.61
CA GLN A 582 -13.40 -38.20 28.77
C GLN A 582 -13.04 -37.11 29.78
N ARG A 583 -13.83 -36.02 29.88
CA ARG A 583 -13.66 -34.95 30.86
C ARG A 583 -13.77 -35.44 32.31
N LYS A 584 -14.74 -36.33 32.59
CA LYS A 584 -14.96 -36.92 33.93
C LYS A 584 -13.95 -38.01 34.35
N ARG A 585 -13.01 -38.38 33.48
CA ARG A 585 -11.93 -39.35 33.80
C ARG A 585 -10.57 -38.67 34.02
N GLN A 586 -10.47 -37.37 33.72
CA GLN A 586 -9.30 -36.53 34.01
C GLN A 586 -9.48 -35.65 35.27
N GLU A 587 -10.71 -35.47 35.76
CA GLU A 587 -11.02 -34.73 37.00
C GLU A 587 -10.81 -35.54 38.31
N ALA A 588 -10.26 -36.76 38.26
CA ALA A 588 -10.07 -37.64 39.42
C ALA A 588 -8.59 -38.00 39.73
N ALA A 589 -7.62 -37.31 39.13
CA ALA A 589 -6.18 -37.55 39.35
C ALA A 589 -5.37 -36.28 39.67
N ALA A 590 -6.02 -35.20 40.14
CA ALA A 590 -5.38 -33.94 40.50
C ALA A 590 -5.80 -33.46 41.91
N ALA A 591 -5.84 -34.38 42.87
CA ALA A 591 -6.01 -34.06 44.28
C ALA A 591 -4.95 -34.80 45.12
N SER A 592 -4.05 -34.01 45.72
CA SER A 592 -3.04 -34.34 46.74
C SER A 592 -1.60 -34.59 46.26
N ALA A 593 -0.79 -33.53 46.30
CA ALA A 593 0.64 -33.48 46.66
C ALA A 593 1.28 -32.17 46.10
N VAL A 594 2.01 -31.30 46.79
CA VAL A 594 2.40 -31.14 48.19
C VAL A 594 2.79 -29.66 48.32
N ALA A 595 2.31 -29.02 49.38
CA ALA A 595 2.87 -27.79 49.93
C ALA A 595 4.15 -28.11 50.70
N ALA A 596 5.29 -27.53 50.29
CA ALA A 596 6.44 -27.21 51.13
C ALA A 596 7.59 -26.64 50.28
N VAL A 597 7.91 -25.34 50.38
CA VAL A 597 9.29 -24.86 50.54
C VAL A 597 9.29 -23.50 51.28
N PHE A 598 9.77 -23.60 52.52
CA PHE A 598 10.46 -22.67 53.40
C PHE A 598 10.52 -21.15 53.15
N SER A 599 9.98 -20.47 54.16
CA SER A 599 10.41 -19.18 54.73
C SER A 599 11.92 -19.13 54.98
N MET A 600 12.56 -18.06 54.48
CA MET A 600 13.76 -17.49 55.09
C MET A 600 13.41 -16.06 55.52
N THR A 601 13.56 -15.80 56.81
CA THR A 601 13.46 -14.46 57.41
C THR A 601 14.56 -13.56 56.83
N ILE A 602 14.15 -12.66 55.94
CA ILE A 602 14.93 -11.51 55.50
C ILE A 602 14.75 -10.44 56.58
N GLU A 603 15.84 -9.85 57.08
CA GLU A 603 15.75 -8.61 57.86
C GLU A 603 14.92 -7.61 57.06
N ALA A 604 13.76 -7.22 57.59
CA ALA A 604 12.82 -6.35 56.91
C ALA A 604 13.50 -5.03 56.56
N ASP A 605 13.81 -4.83 55.28
CA ASP A 605 14.29 -3.55 54.78
C ASP A 605 13.12 -2.56 54.85
N PRO A 606 13.23 -1.46 55.63
CA PRO A 606 12.16 -0.46 55.71
C PRO A 606 11.82 0.19 54.36
N LEU A 607 12.71 0.09 53.36
CA LEU A 607 12.52 0.62 52.00
C LEU A 607 12.14 -0.46 50.98
N ALA A 608 11.74 -1.67 51.41
CA ALA A 608 11.35 -2.76 50.50
C ALA A 608 10.22 -2.39 49.52
N ALA A 609 9.39 -1.39 49.83
CA ALA A 609 8.35 -0.90 48.93
C ALA A 609 8.89 -0.08 47.74
N ASN A 610 10.13 0.42 47.81
CA ASN A 610 10.74 1.29 46.78
C ASN A 610 11.43 0.52 45.66
N TYR A 611 11.53 -0.81 45.76
CA TYR A 611 12.17 -1.61 44.73
C TYR A 611 11.66 -3.05 44.69
N GLY A 612 11.79 -3.72 43.54
CA GLY A 612 11.42 -5.12 43.41
C GLY A 612 10.94 -5.50 42.02
N GLU A 613 10.57 -6.75 41.85
CA GLU A 613 9.85 -7.22 40.65
C GLU A 613 8.37 -6.89 40.83
N ILE A 614 7.75 -6.28 39.81
CA ILE A 614 6.32 -5.99 39.83
C ILE A 614 5.57 -7.33 39.69
N PRO A 615 4.69 -7.70 40.65
CA PRO A 615 3.90 -8.92 40.52
C PRO A 615 3.04 -8.89 39.25
N LEU A 616 2.80 -10.05 38.63
CA LEU A 616 1.99 -10.17 37.41
C LEU A 616 0.66 -9.41 37.52
N ASN A 617 -0.04 -9.54 38.65
CA ASN A 617 -1.31 -8.86 38.87
C ASN A 617 -1.20 -7.33 38.82
N ASP A 618 -0.05 -6.74 39.18
CA ASP A 618 0.19 -5.29 39.15
C ASP A 618 0.69 -4.79 37.78
N LEU A 619 1.09 -5.70 36.89
CA LEU A 619 1.38 -5.41 35.47
C LEU A 619 0.12 -5.39 34.60
N LEU A 620 -0.99 -5.93 35.11
CA LEU A 620 -2.27 -5.93 34.43
C LEU A 620 -2.91 -4.53 34.49
N SER A 621 -3.63 -4.19 33.43
CA SER A 621 -4.41 -2.94 33.37
C SER A 621 -5.48 -2.93 34.47
N LYS A 622 -5.18 -2.24 35.59
CA LYS A 622 -6.04 -2.12 36.79
C LYS A 622 -6.75 -0.78 36.85
N GLU A 623 -5.96 0.28 36.94
CA GLU A 623 -6.43 1.66 37.10
C GLU A 623 -5.43 2.62 36.47
N ILE A 624 -5.92 3.79 36.07
CA ILE A 624 -5.09 4.90 35.60
C ILE A 624 -4.64 5.65 36.84
N SER A 625 -3.35 5.57 37.17
CA SER A 625 -2.81 6.15 38.40
C SER A 625 -2.60 7.67 38.29
N GLY A 626 -2.63 8.21 37.07
CA GLY A 626 -2.44 9.63 36.79
C GLY A 626 -0.99 10.08 36.93
N LYS A 627 -0.04 9.14 37.01
CA LYS A 627 1.39 9.44 37.09
C LYS A 627 1.86 10.07 35.78
N LYS A 628 2.71 11.07 35.90
CA LYS A 628 3.30 11.76 34.75
C LYS A 628 4.58 11.05 34.31
N TRP A 629 4.50 10.37 33.17
CA TRP A 629 5.64 9.72 32.54
C TRP A 629 6.49 10.72 31.74
N THR A 630 7.80 10.60 31.84
CA THR A 630 8.78 11.38 31.06
C THR A 630 9.49 10.45 30.08
N GLU A 631 9.59 10.86 28.81
CA GLU A 631 10.37 10.10 27.83
C GLU A 631 11.87 10.31 28.07
N VAL A 632 12.68 9.27 27.87
CA VAL A 632 14.14 9.35 28.06
C VAL A 632 14.78 10.42 27.14
N LYS A 633 14.25 10.59 25.93
CA LYS A 633 14.71 11.61 24.98
C LYS A 633 14.50 13.05 25.45
N ASP A 634 13.54 13.28 26.34
CA ASP A 634 13.15 14.61 26.82
C ASP A 634 13.92 15.04 28.08
N LEU A 635 14.71 14.13 28.66
CA LEU A 635 15.53 14.37 29.85
C LEU A 635 16.70 15.30 29.53
N ALA A 636 16.62 16.53 30.00
CA ALA A 636 17.62 17.56 29.76
C ALA A 636 17.81 18.45 30.99
N ALA A 637 18.83 19.31 30.98
CA ALA A 637 19.17 20.19 32.09
C ALA A 637 18.02 21.10 32.56
N ARG A 638 17.04 21.40 31.69
CA ARG A 638 15.81 22.14 32.05
C ARG A 638 14.93 21.45 33.09
N LEU A 639 15.09 20.13 33.25
CA LEU A 639 14.36 19.32 34.23
C LEU A 639 15.14 19.15 35.54
N LYS A 640 16.28 19.84 35.71
CA LYS A 640 17.08 19.77 36.95
C LYS A 640 16.19 19.97 38.18
N ASP A 641 16.42 19.15 39.19
CA ASP A 641 15.73 19.13 40.48
C ASP A 641 14.23 18.73 40.39
N GLN A 642 13.74 18.34 39.21
CA GLN A 642 12.39 17.80 39.04
C GLN A 642 12.38 16.29 39.24
N GLU A 643 11.27 15.80 39.83
CA GLU A 643 10.98 14.38 39.93
C GLU A 643 10.41 13.87 38.61
N VAL A 644 10.96 12.75 38.14
CA VAL A 644 10.58 12.11 36.88
C VAL A 644 10.31 10.64 37.10
N LEU A 645 9.37 10.09 36.32
CA LEU A 645 9.11 8.67 36.19
C LEU A 645 9.39 8.26 34.74
N ILE A 646 10.30 7.31 34.55
CA ILE A 646 10.70 6.82 33.23
C ILE A 646 10.57 5.30 33.15
N ARG A 647 10.34 4.79 31.94
CA ARG A 647 10.38 3.34 31.61
C ARG A 647 11.40 3.10 30.50
N GLY A 648 12.25 2.08 30.67
CA GLY A 648 13.20 1.68 29.63
C GLY A 648 13.93 0.39 29.94
N SER A 649 14.78 -0.04 29.02
CA SER A 649 15.62 -1.24 29.18
C SER A 649 16.86 -0.91 30.01
N ALA A 650 17.17 -1.75 31.00
CA ALA A 650 18.43 -1.69 31.75
C ALA A 650 19.59 -2.15 30.85
N GLN A 651 20.17 -1.26 30.07
CA GLN A 651 21.22 -1.58 29.09
C GLN A 651 22.52 -2.02 29.78
N ALA A 652 22.98 -1.24 30.75
CA ALA A 652 24.23 -1.50 31.47
C ALA A 652 24.04 -1.29 32.96
N ILE A 653 24.69 -2.13 33.77
CA ILE A 653 24.60 -2.10 35.22
C ILE A 653 26.03 -2.21 35.77
N ARG A 654 26.43 -1.25 36.61
CA ARG A 654 27.77 -1.21 37.21
C ARG A 654 27.68 -0.98 38.72
N ALA A 655 28.11 -1.96 39.51
CA ALA A 655 28.27 -1.80 40.95
C ALA A 655 29.57 -1.05 41.28
N VAL A 656 29.50 -0.10 42.21
CA VAL A 656 30.67 0.58 42.80
C VAL A 656 30.63 0.37 44.31
N GLY A 657 31.03 -0.82 44.73
CA GLY A 657 30.91 -1.29 46.10
C GLY A 657 29.46 -1.64 46.49
N LYS A 658 29.21 -1.75 47.81
CA LYS A 658 27.89 -2.13 48.36
C LYS A 658 26.90 -0.97 48.50
N ASN A 659 27.38 0.27 48.34
CA ASN A 659 26.61 1.48 48.62
C ASN A 659 26.23 2.27 47.36
N VAL A 660 26.83 1.97 46.21
CA VAL A 660 26.58 2.74 44.97
C VAL A 660 26.45 1.78 43.79
N ALA A 661 25.46 2.03 42.94
CA ALA A 661 25.33 1.38 41.64
C ALA A 661 24.88 2.39 40.57
N PHE A 662 25.32 2.15 39.34
CA PHE A 662 24.90 2.87 38.16
C PHE A 662 24.09 1.94 37.25
N VAL A 663 22.95 2.42 36.77
CA VAL A 663 22.14 1.73 35.77
C VAL A 663 21.95 2.67 34.59
N VAL A 664 22.32 2.23 33.38
CA VAL A 664 22.02 2.98 32.15
C VAL A 664 20.69 2.49 31.61
N VAL A 665 19.72 3.38 31.52
CA VAL A 665 18.39 3.10 30.97
C VAL A 665 18.35 3.54 29.52
N ARG A 666 17.95 2.63 28.61
CA ARG A 666 17.78 2.89 27.18
C ARG A 666 16.31 2.89 26.79
N LYS A 667 15.91 3.83 25.93
CA LYS A 667 14.61 3.87 25.27
C LYS A 667 14.72 4.50 23.88
N GLU A 668 14.26 3.79 22.85
CA GLU A 668 14.19 4.29 21.46
C GLU A 668 15.50 4.92 20.93
N GLY A 669 16.66 4.34 21.31
CA GLY A 669 17.99 4.85 20.92
C GLY A 669 18.59 5.90 21.86
N PHE A 670 17.81 6.45 22.80
CA PHE A 670 18.28 7.39 23.82
C PHE A 670 18.66 6.67 25.11
N THR A 671 19.67 7.18 25.82
CA THR A 671 20.17 6.62 27.08
C THR A 671 20.37 7.67 28.15
N VAL A 672 20.09 7.31 29.41
CA VAL A 672 20.33 8.15 30.60
C VAL A 672 20.96 7.32 31.72
N GLN A 673 21.81 7.95 32.53
CA GLN A 673 22.42 7.32 33.70
C GLN A 673 21.51 7.48 34.91
N CYS A 674 21.23 6.39 35.62
CA CYS A 674 20.54 6.35 36.89
C CYS A 674 21.53 5.99 38.00
N VAL A 675 21.60 6.81 39.04
CA VAL A 675 22.52 6.67 40.17
C VAL A 675 21.74 6.21 41.39
N LEU A 676 22.11 5.04 41.92
CA LEU A 676 21.64 4.56 43.21
C LEU A 676 22.76 4.75 44.21
N SER A 677 22.58 5.65 45.18
CA SER A 677 23.51 5.84 46.29
C SER A 677 22.78 5.64 47.59
N VAL A 678 23.30 4.76 48.47
CA VAL A 678 22.71 4.52 49.79
C VAL A 678 22.61 5.84 50.54
N ALA A 679 21.38 6.16 50.90
CA ALA A 679 21.01 7.38 51.60
C ALA A 679 19.84 7.04 52.53
N GLN A 680 19.89 7.60 53.74
CA GLN A 680 18.88 7.34 54.76
C GLN A 680 17.48 7.66 54.22
N ASP A 681 16.55 6.72 54.41
CA ASP A 681 15.14 6.80 54.00
C ASP A 681 14.88 6.96 52.48
N VAL A 682 15.91 6.85 51.62
CA VAL A 682 15.78 6.96 50.16
C VAL A 682 16.20 5.69 49.43
N VAL A 683 17.44 5.22 49.65
CA VAL A 683 17.99 4.02 49.00
C VAL A 683 18.70 3.15 50.04
N SER A 684 18.28 1.89 50.17
CA SER A 684 18.91 0.91 51.05
C SER A 684 20.04 0.14 50.35
N PRO A 685 20.98 -0.48 51.10
CA PRO A 685 21.94 -1.42 50.53
C PRO A 685 21.29 -2.60 49.79
N GLN A 686 20.11 -3.02 50.22
CA GLN A 686 19.34 -4.10 49.60
C GLN A 686 18.75 -3.67 48.25
N MET A 687 18.33 -2.40 48.10
CA MET A 687 17.93 -1.81 46.82
C MET A 687 19.11 -1.77 45.83
N VAL A 688 20.30 -1.35 46.27
CA VAL A 688 21.52 -1.39 45.44
C VAL A 688 21.82 -2.84 45.02
N LYS A 689 21.72 -3.79 45.96
CA LYS A 689 21.90 -5.23 45.68
C LYS A 689 20.86 -5.75 44.67
N PHE A 690 19.61 -5.31 44.75
CA PHE A 690 18.58 -5.65 43.77
C PHE A 690 18.94 -5.11 42.38
N ALA A 691 19.26 -3.81 42.27
CA ALA A 691 19.63 -3.18 41.01
C ALA A 691 20.82 -3.89 40.33
N THR A 692 21.85 -4.27 41.10
CA THR A 692 23.03 -4.98 40.59
C THR A 692 22.77 -6.44 40.17
N ARG A 693 21.61 -7.01 40.51
CA ARG A 693 21.18 -8.37 40.14
C ARG A 693 20.21 -8.39 38.96
N LEU A 694 19.77 -7.23 38.47
CA LEU A 694 18.99 -7.16 37.25
C LEU A 694 19.81 -7.72 36.08
N SER A 695 19.16 -8.47 35.21
CA SER A 695 19.74 -8.86 33.93
C SER A 695 19.68 -7.67 32.97
N ARG A 696 20.72 -7.57 32.12
CA ARG A 696 20.73 -6.59 31.03
C ARG A 696 19.49 -6.77 30.18
N GLU A 697 18.98 -5.66 29.64
CA GLU A 697 17.79 -5.58 28.81
C GLU A 697 16.44 -5.78 29.53
N SER A 698 16.43 -6.02 30.84
CA SER A 698 15.19 -6.01 31.64
C SER A 698 14.49 -4.65 31.54
N ILE A 699 13.16 -4.66 31.41
CA ILE A 699 12.35 -3.44 31.39
C ILE A 699 12.15 -2.99 32.83
N ILE A 700 12.52 -1.73 33.11
CA ILE A 700 12.46 -1.15 34.44
C ILE A 700 11.75 0.20 34.45
N ASP A 701 11.06 0.47 35.55
CA ASP A 701 10.53 1.77 35.91
C ASP A 701 11.43 2.43 36.95
N VAL A 702 11.81 3.68 36.69
CA VAL A 702 12.68 4.47 37.58
C VAL A 702 11.97 5.75 37.96
N GLU A 703 11.79 5.95 39.26
CA GLU A 703 11.34 7.23 39.85
C GLU A 703 12.54 7.89 40.53
N GLY A 704 12.80 9.15 40.23
CA GLY A 704 13.95 9.85 40.81
C GLY A 704 14.02 11.33 40.44
N ILE A 705 15.04 12.02 40.95
CA ILE A 705 15.28 13.44 40.69
C ILE A 705 16.35 13.61 39.62
N VAL A 706 16.10 14.45 38.62
CA VAL A 706 17.10 14.80 37.61
C VAL A 706 18.20 15.69 38.22
N SER A 707 19.46 15.29 38.09
CA SER A 707 20.63 16.12 38.40
C SER A 707 21.51 16.34 37.18
N VAL A 708 22.28 17.43 37.21
CA VAL A 708 23.24 17.76 36.16
C VAL A 708 24.64 17.49 36.71
N PRO A 709 25.39 16.52 36.16
CA PRO A 709 26.73 16.21 36.61
C PRO A 709 27.71 17.35 36.28
N GLU A 710 28.78 17.49 37.07
CA GLU A 710 29.82 18.52 36.81
C GLU A 710 30.59 18.26 35.52
N ASN A 711 30.76 16.98 35.15
CA ASN A 711 31.45 16.55 33.94
C ASN A 711 30.47 15.85 32.99
N PRO A 712 30.63 15.99 31.65
CA PRO A 712 29.82 15.26 30.67
C PRO A 712 29.89 13.73 30.85
N ILE A 713 28.78 13.06 30.59
CA ILE A 713 28.70 11.60 30.70
C ILE A 713 28.99 11.00 29.33
N SER A 714 30.12 10.27 29.21
CA SER A 714 30.56 9.69 27.94
C SER A 714 29.76 8.46 27.49
N GLY A 715 29.01 7.82 28.41
CA GLY A 715 28.27 6.59 28.17
C GLY A 715 26.79 6.75 27.84
N THR A 716 26.27 7.98 27.83
CA THR A 716 24.83 8.24 27.63
C THR A 716 24.56 9.37 26.66
N THR A 717 23.45 9.30 25.93
CA THR A 717 23.05 10.37 25.01
C THR A 717 22.59 11.59 25.80
N GLN A 718 21.85 11.39 26.90
CA GLN A 718 21.44 12.47 27.78
C GLN A 718 22.57 12.88 28.70
N GLN A 719 22.77 14.19 28.82
CA GLN A 719 23.83 14.83 29.63
C GLN A 719 23.32 15.23 31.03
N VAL A 720 22.40 14.43 31.56
CA VAL A 720 21.85 14.51 32.91
C VAL A 720 21.85 13.11 33.52
N GLU A 721 21.71 13.02 34.83
CA GLU A 721 21.54 11.75 35.53
C GLU A 721 20.30 11.78 36.41
N ILE A 722 19.79 10.61 36.79
CA ILE A 722 18.64 10.47 37.68
C ILE A 722 19.12 9.93 39.02
N GLN A 723 18.96 10.71 40.09
CA GLN A 723 19.12 10.25 41.46
C GLN A 723 17.92 9.40 41.84
N VAL A 724 18.12 8.08 41.84
CA VAL A 724 17.02 7.09 41.96
C VAL A 724 16.42 7.12 43.36
N ARG A 725 15.09 7.12 43.42
CA ARG A 725 14.29 6.95 44.63
C ARG A 725 13.55 5.62 44.65
N LYS A 726 13.04 5.19 43.49
CA LYS A 726 12.38 3.89 43.32
C LYS A 726 12.80 3.22 42.02
N LEU A 727 12.89 1.88 42.05
CA LEU A 727 13.33 1.06 40.92
C LEU A 727 12.54 -0.25 40.88
N TYR A 728 11.69 -0.40 39.88
CA TYR A 728 10.88 -1.62 39.72
C TYR A 728 11.21 -2.34 38.43
N CYS A 729 11.32 -3.67 38.48
CA CYS A 729 11.45 -4.51 37.30
C CYS A 729 10.06 -4.89 36.78
N VAL A 730 9.71 -4.34 35.61
CA VAL A 730 8.44 -4.56 34.91
C VAL A 730 8.45 -5.91 34.20
N ASN A 731 9.53 -6.21 33.47
CA ASN A 731 9.71 -7.49 32.80
C ASN A 731 11.20 -7.84 32.77
N LYS A 732 11.52 -9.03 33.30
CA LYS A 732 12.89 -9.48 33.48
C LYS A 732 13.40 -10.18 32.22
N ALA A 733 14.51 -9.72 31.68
CA ALA A 733 15.19 -10.40 30.59
C ALA A 733 15.92 -11.65 31.09
N ILE A 734 16.17 -12.62 30.22
CA ILE A 734 17.02 -13.76 30.55
C ILE A 734 18.44 -13.32 30.94
N PRO A 735 19.11 -13.99 31.90
CA PRO A 735 20.43 -13.54 32.38
C PRO A 735 21.53 -13.54 31.31
N THR A 736 21.49 -14.50 30.39
CA THR A 736 22.48 -14.66 29.31
C THR A 736 21.79 -14.42 27.97
N LEU A 737 22.02 -13.25 27.39
CA LEU A 737 21.49 -12.91 26.07
C LEU A 737 22.30 -13.62 24.98
N PRO A 738 21.66 -14.04 23.87
CA PRO A 738 22.35 -14.69 22.76
C PRO A 738 23.29 -13.75 21.99
N ILE A 739 22.98 -12.45 21.96
CA ILE A 739 23.87 -11.39 21.49
C ILE A 739 23.84 -10.21 22.47
N ASN A 740 24.97 -9.53 22.61
CA ASN A 740 25.07 -8.27 23.35
C ASN A 740 24.91 -7.09 22.39
N ILE A 741 24.06 -6.13 22.76
CA ILE A 741 23.79 -4.92 21.96
C ILE A 741 25.05 -4.08 21.77
N GLU A 742 25.92 -4.00 22.78
CA GLU A 742 27.18 -3.24 22.71
C GLU A 742 28.12 -3.86 21.67
N ASP A 743 28.26 -5.19 21.66
CA ASP A 743 29.10 -5.90 20.69
C ASP A 743 28.52 -5.82 19.27
N ALA A 744 27.19 -5.92 19.14
CA ALA A 744 26.49 -5.77 17.87
C ALA A 744 26.48 -4.33 17.31
N SER A 745 26.84 -3.33 18.13
CA SER A 745 26.88 -1.90 17.73
C SER A 745 28.26 -1.40 17.29
N LYS A 746 29.31 -2.21 17.49
CA LYS A 746 30.69 -1.86 17.11
C LYS A 746 30.84 -1.78 15.59
N SER A 747 31.67 -0.86 15.12
CA SER A 747 32.03 -0.78 13.70
C SER A 747 33.15 -1.76 13.35
N GLU A 748 33.23 -2.18 12.08
CA GLU A 748 34.37 -2.99 11.61
C GLU A 748 35.70 -2.24 11.76
N VAL A 749 35.69 -0.92 11.56
CA VAL A 749 36.87 -0.05 11.74
C VAL A 749 37.36 -0.05 13.19
N GLU A 750 36.45 -0.04 14.17
CA GLU A 750 36.81 -0.14 15.59
C GLU A 750 37.42 -1.52 15.91
N ILE A 751 36.85 -2.59 15.34
CA ILE A 751 37.36 -3.95 15.53
C ILE A 751 38.75 -4.12 14.91
N GLU A 752 38.95 -3.62 13.70
CA GLU A 752 40.24 -3.65 12.99
C GLU A 752 41.31 -2.84 13.74
N LYS A 753 41.00 -1.61 14.17
CA LYS A 753 41.93 -0.79 14.96
C LYS A 753 42.29 -1.42 16.30
N ALA A 754 41.31 -2.05 16.98
CA ALA A 754 41.59 -2.77 18.21
C ALA A 754 42.51 -3.97 17.94
N LEU A 755 42.26 -4.72 16.86
CA LEU A 755 43.09 -5.85 16.45
C LEU A 755 44.53 -5.40 16.12
N GLU A 756 44.70 -4.28 15.42
CA GLU A 756 46.02 -3.65 15.16
C GLU A 756 46.72 -3.21 16.46
N ALA A 757 45.95 -2.77 17.46
CA ALA A 757 46.45 -2.42 18.79
C ALA A 757 46.69 -3.65 19.70
N GLY A 758 46.43 -4.87 19.22
CA GLY A 758 46.59 -6.11 19.98
C GLY A 758 45.43 -6.45 20.91
N GLU A 759 44.29 -5.75 20.80
CA GLU A 759 43.06 -6.00 21.55
C GLU A 759 42.05 -6.77 20.69
N GLN A 760 41.51 -7.89 21.21
CA GLN A 760 40.48 -8.66 20.49
C GLN A 760 39.08 -8.27 20.96
N LEU A 761 38.37 -7.50 20.14
CA LEU A 761 36.95 -7.21 20.34
C LEU A 761 36.07 -8.34 19.79
N VAL A 762 34.91 -8.56 20.43
CA VAL A 762 33.90 -9.51 19.95
C VAL A 762 33.27 -8.96 18.67
N ARG A 763 33.23 -9.79 17.62
CA ARG A 763 32.55 -9.52 16.35
C ARG A 763 31.29 -10.37 16.25
N VAL A 764 30.13 -9.73 16.05
CA VAL A 764 28.85 -10.45 15.86
C VAL A 764 28.55 -10.55 14.37
N ASN A 765 28.62 -11.77 13.84
CA ASN A 765 28.40 -12.04 12.41
C ASN A 765 26.96 -11.72 11.98
N GLN A 766 26.79 -11.38 10.70
CA GLN A 766 25.49 -10.99 10.17
C GLN A 766 24.40 -12.05 10.36
N ASP A 767 24.69 -13.33 10.10
CA ASP A 767 23.70 -14.40 10.29
C ASP A 767 23.25 -14.52 11.74
N THR A 768 24.17 -14.38 12.71
CA THR A 768 23.83 -14.37 14.14
C THR A 768 22.95 -13.18 14.49
N ARG A 769 23.23 -12.00 13.93
CA ARG A 769 22.39 -10.80 14.13
C ARG A 769 20.99 -11.00 13.57
N LEU A 770 20.86 -11.66 12.42
CA LEU A 770 19.57 -11.96 11.82
C LEU A 770 18.80 -13.02 12.62
N ASN A 771 19.44 -14.12 13.06
CA ASN A 771 18.79 -15.14 13.91
C ASN A 771 18.28 -14.58 15.25
N TYR A 772 18.87 -13.49 15.73
CA TYR A 772 18.41 -12.78 16.94
C TYR A 772 17.96 -11.36 16.58
N ARG A 773 17.22 -11.22 15.47
CA ARG A 773 16.86 -9.92 14.88
C ARG A 773 16.22 -8.97 15.88
N VAL A 774 15.36 -9.47 16.77
CA VAL A 774 14.70 -8.64 17.79
C VAL A 774 15.70 -7.93 18.69
N LEU A 775 16.78 -8.58 19.11
CA LEU A 775 17.85 -7.92 19.86
C LEU A 775 18.65 -6.98 18.95
N ASP A 776 18.99 -7.39 17.74
CA ASP A 776 19.76 -6.58 16.79
C ASP A 776 19.07 -5.25 16.45
N LEU A 777 17.73 -5.26 16.35
CA LEU A 777 16.91 -4.07 16.10
C LEU A 777 17.02 -3.00 17.19
N ARG A 778 17.48 -3.36 18.40
CA ARG A 778 17.70 -2.42 19.51
C ARG A 778 18.97 -1.59 19.37
N THR A 779 19.86 -1.96 18.44
CA THR A 779 21.10 -1.19 18.19
C THR A 779 20.79 0.20 17.63
N PRO A 780 21.57 1.25 17.98
CA PRO A 780 21.33 2.61 17.49
C PRO A 780 21.30 2.73 15.97
N ALA A 781 22.16 1.98 15.25
CA ALA A 781 22.18 2.03 13.80
C ALA A 781 20.91 1.42 13.17
N ASN A 782 20.41 0.27 13.66
CA ASN A 782 19.14 -0.27 13.14
C ASN A 782 17.98 0.69 13.45
N GLN A 783 17.93 1.26 14.65
CA GLN A 783 16.97 2.29 15.01
C GLN A 783 17.02 3.51 14.06
N GLY A 784 18.21 3.94 13.65
CA GLY A 784 18.39 4.98 12.63
C GLY A 784 17.95 4.54 11.23
N ILE A 785 18.35 3.35 10.78
CA ILE A 785 18.06 2.81 9.45
C ILE A 785 16.55 2.77 9.19
N PHE A 786 15.76 2.26 10.13
CA PHE A 786 14.31 2.16 9.94
C PHE A 786 13.59 3.51 10.04
N ARG A 787 14.16 4.50 10.75
CA ARG A 787 13.68 5.89 10.69
C ARG A 787 14.00 6.54 9.34
N ILE A 788 15.17 6.31 8.75
CA ILE A 788 15.48 6.74 7.38
C ILE A 788 14.52 6.09 6.38
N LYS A 789 14.28 4.78 6.50
CA LYS A 789 13.32 4.04 5.65
C LYS A 789 11.91 4.66 5.71
N LEU A 790 11.43 4.98 6.91
CA LEU A 790 10.18 5.71 7.11
C LEU A 790 10.19 7.08 6.39
N GLN A 791 11.26 7.86 6.51
CA GLN A 791 11.34 9.17 5.85
C GLN A 791 11.35 9.06 4.32
N VAL A 792 11.99 8.03 3.76
CA VAL A 792 11.90 7.73 2.32
C VAL A 792 10.45 7.48 1.90
N LYS A 793 9.70 6.62 2.61
CA LYS A 793 8.26 6.40 2.36
C LYS A 793 7.46 7.71 2.47
N LYS A 794 7.80 8.56 3.45
CA LYS A 794 7.15 9.86 3.68
C LYS A 794 7.30 10.79 2.50
N ILE A 795 8.53 10.98 2.07
CA ILE A 795 8.82 11.92 1.00
C ILE A 795 8.22 11.41 -0.30
N PHE A 796 8.36 10.11 -0.60
CA PHE A 796 7.75 9.48 -1.77
C PHE A 796 6.24 9.72 -1.83
N LYS A 797 5.51 9.36 -0.78
CA LYS A 797 4.05 9.50 -0.72
C LYS A 797 3.62 10.97 -0.80
N GLN A 798 4.20 11.85 0.01
CA GLN A 798 3.77 13.26 0.05
C GLN A 798 4.13 14.01 -1.24
N PHE A 799 5.28 13.73 -1.85
CA PHE A 799 5.67 14.32 -3.13
C PHE A 799 4.66 13.94 -4.22
N LEU A 800 4.34 12.65 -4.36
CA LEU A 800 3.42 12.18 -5.41
C LEU A 800 1.99 12.67 -5.19
N LEU A 801 1.50 12.71 -3.94
CA LEU A 801 0.19 13.31 -3.62
C LEU A 801 0.17 14.80 -4.01
N SER A 802 1.26 15.54 -3.77
CA SER A 802 1.35 16.96 -4.17
C SER A 802 1.38 17.17 -5.69
N GLU A 803 1.84 16.18 -6.45
CA GLU A 803 1.81 16.16 -7.93
C GLU A 803 0.49 15.56 -8.47
N GLY A 804 -0.50 15.32 -7.61
CA GLY A 804 -1.84 14.88 -8.00
C GLY A 804 -2.00 13.38 -8.27
N PHE A 805 -1.03 12.55 -7.84
CA PHE A 805 -1.15 11.10 -7.93
C PHE A 805 -2.15 10.54 -6.91
N VAL A 806 -2.71 9.37 -7.21
CA VAL A 806 -3.59 8.60 -6.33
C VAL A 806 -2.89 7.32 -5.89
N GLY A 807 -2.86 7.07 -4.58
CA GLY A 807 -2.38 5.81 -4.02
C GLY A 807 -3.36 4.68 -4.34
N ILE A 808 -2.86 3.54 -4.83
CA ILE A 808 -3.64 2.35 -5.15
C ILE A 808 -3.09 1.11 -4.44
N HIS A 809 -3.94 0.10 -4.24
CA HIS A 809 -3.57 -1.22 -3.73
C HIS A 809 -3.97 -2.27 -4.77
N THR A 810 -2.99 -2.99 -5.32
CA THR A 810 -3.23 -4.02 -6.34
C THR A 810 -3.15 -5.42 -5.73
N PRO A 811 -3.88 -6.42 -6.27
CA PRO A 811 -3.81 -7.78 -5.75
C PRO A 811 -2.39 -8.33 -5.87
N LYS A 812 -1.98 -9.12 -4.87
CA LYS A 812 -0.72 -9.87 -4.85
C LYS A 812 -0.95 -11.34 -5.20
N LEU A 813 -2.18 -11.83 -5.10
CA LEU A 813 -2.60 -13.13 -5.65
C LEU A 813 -3.03 -12.95 -7.12
N ILE A 814 -2.36 -13.65 -8.04
CA ILE A 814 -2.64 -13.55 -9.49
C ILE A 814 -2.65 -14.93 -10.17
N ALA A 815 -3.49 -15.10 -11.20
CA ALA A 815 -3.66 -16.37 -11.92
C ALA A 815 -2.48 -16.76 -12.84
N GLY A 816 -1.56 -15.84 -13.11
CA GLY A 816 -0.40 -16.06 -13.99
C GLY A 816 0.76 -15.11 -13.68
N SER A 817 1.91 -15.28 -14.33
CA SER A 817 3.09 -14.43 -14.05
C SER A 817 2.90 -12.99 -14.54
N SER A 818 3.34 -12.00 -13.75
CA SER A 818 3.24 -10.57 -14.12
C SER A 818 4.05 -10.19 -15.36
N GLU A 819 5.14 -10.91 -15.66
CA GLU A 819 6.14 -10.51 -16.66
C GLU A 819 6.64 -11.67 -17.55
N GLY A 820 5.95 -12.82 -17.56
CA GLY A 820 6.33 -14.00 -18.37
C GLY A 820 7.53 -14.80 -17.83
N GLY A 821 8.05 -14.44 -16.65
CA GLY A 821 9.15 -15.17 -15.99
C GLY A 821 8.70 -16.50 -15.38
N SER A 822 9.56 -17.52 -15.44
CA SER A 822 9.28 -18.87 -14.93
C SER A 822 9.42 -19.02 -13.41
N ALA A 823 10.03 -18.04 -12.72
CA ALA A 823 10.30 -18.09 -11.28
C ALA A 823 9.27 -17.28 -10.47
N VAL A 824 8.08 -17.85 -10.27
CA VAL A 824 7.03 -17.32 -9.39
C VAL A 824 6.82 -18.22 -8.16
N PHE A 825 6.34 -17.65 -7.06
CA PHE A 825 5.85 -18.46 -5.94
C PHE A 825 4.42 -18.90 -6.26
N SER A 826 4.22 -20.19 -6.52
CA SER A 826 2.92 -20.78 -6.82
C SER A 826 2.21 -21.26 -5.56
N LEU A 827 0.88 -21.16 -5.57
CA LEU A 827 -0.01 -21.64 -4.51
C LEU A 827 -1.32 -22.16 -5.11
N ASP A 828 -2.07 -22.92 -4.32
CA ASP A 828 -3.44 -23.33 -4.64
C ASP A 828 -4.45 -22.35 -4.01
N ASP A 829 -5.38 -21.85 -4.81
CA ASP A 829 -6.48 -20.97 -4.42
C ASP A 829 -7.81 -21.70 -4.67
N PHE A 830 -8.24 -22.48 -3.67
CA PHE A 830 -9.47 -23.30 -3.71
C PHE A 830 -9.56 -24.21 -4.95
N GLY A 831 -8.46 -24.88 -5.32
CA GLY A 831 -8.37 -25.73 -6.50
C GLY A 831 -8.03 -25.00 -7.80
N THR A 832 -7.87 -23.67 -7.75
CA THR A 832 -7.38 -22.86 -8.88
C THR A 832 -5.91 -22.53 -8.68
N PRO A 833 -5.03 -22.79 -9.67
CA PRO A 833 -3.63 -22.38 -9.58
C PRO A 833 -3.49 -20.85 -9.51
N ALA A 834 -2.73 -20.37 -8.54
CA ALA A 834 -2.39 -18.96 -8.39
C ALA A 834 -0.89 -18.79 -8.11
N CYS A 835 -0.40 -17.55 -8.22
CA CYS A 835 0.97 -17.20 -7.86
C CYS A 835 1.05 -15.79 -7.27
N LEU A 836 2.18 -15.50 -6.63
CA LEU A 836 2.46 -14.17 -6.08
C LEU A 836 3.00 -13.22 -7.15
N ALA A 837 2.49 -11.99 -7.14
CA ALA A 837 2.88 -10.94 -8.06
C ALA A 837 4.37 -10.55 -7.91
N GLN A 838 5.11 -10.60 -9.03
CA GLN A 838 6.52 -10.20 -9.10
C GLN A 838 6.71 -8.69 -9.24
N SER A 839 5.65 -8.00 -9.62
CA SER A 839 5.53 -6.55 -9.67
C SER A 839 4.03 -6.20 -9.80
N PRO A 840 3.60 -5.01 -9.37
CA PRO A 840 2.24 -4.53 -9.65
C PRO A 840 2.09 -4.00 -11.10
N GLN A 841 3.04 -4.33 -12.00
CA GLN A 841 3.22 -3.68 -13.29
C GLN A 841 2.00 -3.77 -14.22
N LEU A 842 1.31 -4.90 -14.27
CA LEU A 842 0.09 -5.05 -15.09
C LEU A 842 -1.05 -4.21 -14.49
N HIS A 843 -1.27 -4.31 -13.18
CA HIS A 843 -2.36 -3.63 -12.49
C HIS A 843 -2.19 -2.12 -12.47
N LYS A 844 -0.98 -1.57 -12.28
CA LYS A 844 -0.77 -0.11 -12.32
C LYS A 844 -1.06 0.49 -13.71
N GLN A 845 -0.74 -0.23 -14.80
CA GLN A 845 -1.13 0.16 -16.15
C GLN A 845 -2.65 0.08 -16.37
N MET A 846 -3.28 -0.98 -15.87
CA MET A 846 -4.74 -1.13 -15.91
C MET A 846 -5.46 -0.04 -15.10
N SER A 847 -4.89 0.44 -13.99
CA SER A 847 -5.40 1.59 -13.24
C SER A 847 -5.30 2.88 -14.04
N THR A 848 -4.20 3.12 -14.78
CA THR A 848 -4.12 4.24 -15.71
C THR A 848 -5.18 4.13 -16.82
N CYS A 849 -5.37 2.93 -17.40
CA CYS A 849 -6.47 2.65 -18.32
C CYS A 849 -7.84 2.79 -17.66
N GLY A 850 -7.94 2.64 -16.34
CA GLY A 850 -9.15 2.84 -15.54
C GLY A 850 -9.49 4.30 -15.25
N GLY A 851 -8.74 5.26 -15.81
CA GLY A 851 -9.04 6.69 -15.73
C GLY A 851 -8.47 7.42 -14.51
N PHE A 852 -7.63 6.75 -13.70
CA PHE A 852 -6.95 7.41 -12.57
C PHE A 852 -5.87 8.42 -13.00
N GLY A 853 -5.33 8.25 -14.20
CA GLY A 853 -4.31 9.11 -14.79
C GLY A 853 -2.92 8.92 -14.18
N HIS A 854 -2.73 9.30 -12.92
CA HIS A 854 -1.46 9.22 -12.19
C HIS A 854 -1.65 8.37 -10.93
N VAL A 855 -0.92 7.26 -10.81
CA VAL A 855 -1.04 6.32 -9.68
C VAL A 855 0.31 5.97 -9.08
N PHE A 856 0.32 5.68 -7.78
CA PHE A 856 1.46 5.07 -7.12
C PHE A 856 1.02 3.96 -6.17
N GLU A 857 1.93 3.04 -5.86
CA GLU A 857 1.72 2.00 -4.85
C GLU A 857 2.98 1.83 -4.00
N ILE A 858 2.78 1.57 -2.71
CA ILE A 858 3.84 1.15 -1.78
C ILE A 858 3.42 -0.23 -1.26
N GLY A 859 4.05 -1.29 -1.73
CA GLY A 859 3.58 -2.65 -1.44
C GLY A 859 4.65 -3.72 -1.57
N PRO A 860 4.38 -4.95 -1.08
CA PRO A 860 5.33 -6.04 -1.16
C PRO A 860 5.46 -6.56 -2.61
N VAL A 861 6.68 -6.93 -2.97
CA VAL A 861 7.07 -7.52 -4.24
C VAL A 861 7.76 -8.87 -3.98
N PHE A 862 7.41 -9.90 -4.76
CA PHE A 862 7.88 -11.27 -4.56
C PHE A 862 8.73 -11.77 -5.73
N ARG A 863 9.98 -12.16 -5.47
CA ARG A 863 10.89 -12.72 -6.48
C ARG A 863 11.31 -14.13 -6.07
N ALA A 864 10.91 -15.15 -6.81
CA ALA A 864 11.24 -16.54 -6.48
C ALA A 864 12.60 -17.00 -7.04
N GLU A 865 13.33 -16.11 -7.70
CA GLU A 865 14.67 -16.38 -8.27
C GLU A 865 15.64 -16.94 -7.23
N ASP A 866 16.54 -17.83 -7.66
CA ASP A 866 17.58 -18.39 -6.81
C ASP A 866 18.82 -17.51 -6.69
N SER A 867 18.59 -16.27 -6.24
CA SER A 867 19.63 -15.27 -6.08
C SER A 867 19.97 -15.06 -4.61
N PHE A 868 21.09 -15.63 -4.17
CA PHE A 868 21.64 -15.42 -2.83
C PHE A 868 22.82 -14.44 -2.88
N THR A 869 22.52 -13.17 -3.12
CA THR A 869 23.53 -12.10 -3.15
C THR A 869 23.30 -11.10 -2.00
N HIS A 870 24.21 -10.14 -1.86
CA HIS A 870 24.07 -9.05 -0.89
C HIS A 870 23.01 -8.00 -1.28
N ARG A 871 22.49 -8.04 -2.53
CA ARG A 871 21.58 -7.03 -3.09
C ARG A 871 20.18 -7.54 -3.43
N HIS A 872 19.91 -8.84 -3.29
CA HIS A 872 18.63 -9.46 -3.63
C HIS A 872 17.92 -10.04 -2.40
N LEU A 873 16.59 -9.95 -2.42
CA LEU A 873 15.66 -10.55 -1.46
C LEU A 873 14.56 -11.28 -2.24
N CYS A 874 13.96 -12.31 -1.63
CA CYS A 874 12.78 -12.97 -2.19
C CYS A 874 11.48 -12.19 -1.94
N GLN A 875 11.49 -11.31 -0.94
CA GLN A 875 10.42 -10.37 -0.64
C GLN A 875 11.04 -9.02 -0.27
N PHE A 876 10.58 -7.93 -0.90
CA PHE A 876 10.99 -6.56 -0.58
C PHE A 876 9.81 -5.60 -0.78
N THR A 877 9.96 -4.32 -0.43
CA THR A 877 8.92 -3.30 -0.62
C THR A 877 9.20 -2.49 -1.89
N GLY A 878 8.28 -2.52 -2.85
CA GLY A 878 8.30 -1.70 -4.05
C GLY A 878 7.67 -0.32 -3.81
N LEU A 879 8.26 0.71 -4.41
CA LEU A 879 7.66 2.02 -4.61
C LEU A 879 7.39 2.17 -6.11
N ASP A 880 6.15 1.93 -6.51
CA ASP A 880 5.74 1.85 -7.90
C ASP A 880 5.00 3.12 -8.33
N VAL A 881 5.29 3.59 -9.54
CA VAL A 881 4.65 4.78 -10.14
C VAL A 881 4.25 4.46 -11.57
N GLU A 882 3.06 4.89 -11.98
CA GLU A 882 2.62 4.90 -13.38
C GLU A 882 1.80 6.17 -13.64
N MET A 883 2.03 6.83 -14.78
CA MET A 883 1.40 8.09 -15.11
C MET A 883 1.11 8.23 -16.60
N GLU A 884 0.02 8.91 -16.93
CA GLU A 884 -0.20 9.47 -18.27
C GLU A 884 0.99 10.32 -18.72
N ILE A 885 1.36 10.17 -20.00
CA ILE A 885 2.35 10.99 -20.69
C ILE A 885 1.59 11.85 -21.69
N LYS A 886 1.91 13.15 -21.73
CA LYS A 886 1.30 14.04 -22.72
C LYS A 886 2.08 14.05 -24.03
N GLU A 887 3.40 14.19 -23.98
CA GLU A 887 4.29 14.33 -25.14
C GLU A 887 5.39 13.29 -25.20
N HIS A 888 6.16 13.11 -24.12
CA HIS A 888 7.37 12.30 -24.16
C HIS A 888 7.68 11.63 -22.82
N TYR A 889 8.27 10.42 -22.86
CA TYR A 889 8.60 9.65 -21.65
C TYR A 889 9.63 10.31 -20.73
N SER A 890 10.30 11.37 -21.19
CA SER A 890 11.11 12.22 -20.32
C SER A 890 10.31 12.86 -19.20
N GLU A 891 8.99 13.06 -19.36
CA GLU A 891 8.10 13.51 -18.28
C GLU A 891 8.19 12.58 -17.05
N VAL A 892 8.27 11.27 -17.28
CA VAL A 892 8.46 10.27 -16.22
C VAL A 892 9.84 10.42 -15.57
N MET A 893 10.90 10.61 -16.37
CA MET A 893 12.24 10.86 -15.86
C MET A 893 12.35 12.21 -15.13
N ASP A 894 11.55 13.22 -15.48
CA ASP A 894 11.49 14.52 -14.82
C ASP A 894 10.84 14.39 -13.44
N VAL A 895 9.84 13.51 -13.29
CA VAL A 895 9.28 13.15 -11.96
C VAL A 895 10.34 12.47 -11.11
N VAL A 896 11.13 11.53 -11.67
CA VAL A 896 12.23 10.88 -10.95
C VAL A 896 13.29 11.89 -10.49
N ASP A 897 13.72 12.79 -11.38
CA ASP A 897 14.68 13.86 -11.07
C ASP A 897 14.21 14.71 -9.88
N ARG A 898 12.99 15.25 -9.96
CA ARG A 898 12.42 16.09 -8.87
C ARG A 898 12.25 15.32 -7.57
N LEU A 899 11.71 14.10 -7.64
CA LEU A 899 11.43 13.26 -6.47
C LEU A 899 12.71 12.93 -5.69
N PHE A 900 13.75 12.42 -6.36
CA PHE A 900 14.95 11.96 -5.68
C PHE A 900 15.84 13.11 -5.20
N VAL A 901 15.92 14.22 -5.95
CA VAL A 901 16.62 15.42 -5.46
C VAL A 901 15.95 15.95 -4.20
N ALA A 902 14.62 16.08 -4.20
CA ALA A 902 13.86 16.49 -3.01
C ALA A 902 14.01 15.49 -1.85
N MET A 903 14.07 14.19 -2.15
CA MET A 903 14.29 13.14 -1.16
C MET A 903 15.66 13.26 -0.49
N PHE A 904 16.73 13.39 -1.27
CA PHE A 904 18.08 13.49 -0.72
C PHE A 904 18.28 14.77 0.08
N ASP A 905 17.74 15.90 -0.39
CA ASP A 905 17.78 17.16 0.37
C ASP A 905 17.07 17.00 1.71
N SER A 906 15.84 16.51 1.70
CA SER A 906 15.03 16.32 2.91
C SER A 906 15.68 15.35 3.90
N LEU A 907 16.23 14.22 3.44
CA LEU A 907 16.94 13.27 4.31
C LEU A 907 18.18 13.91 4.96
N ASN A 908 18.96 14.66 4.19
CA ASN A 908 20.16 15.34 4.69
C ASN A 908 19.82 16.46 5.69
N GLU A 909 18.68 17.12 5.54
CA GLU A 909 18.22 18.21 6.41
C GLU A 909 17.54 17.70 7.69
N THR A 910 16.69 16.67 7.57
CA THR A 910 15.79 16.26 8.66
C THR A 910 16.30 15.08 9.48
N CYS A 911 17.21 14.26 8.95
CA CYS A 911 17.62 13.00 9.56
C CYS A 911 19.07 13.00 10.08
N SER A 912 19.60 14.16 10.48
CA SER A 912 21.00 14.30 10.89
C SER A 912 21.40 13.36 12.03
N THR A 913 20.53 13.20 13.03
CA THR A 913 20.76 12.29 14.17
C THR A 913 20.81 10.83 13.72
N GLU A 914 19.86 10.39 12.91
CA GLU A 914 19.79 9.03 12.36
C GLU A 914 21.02 8.74 11.50
N LEU A 915 21.41 9.66 10.62
CA LEU A 915 22.60 9.52 9.78
C LEU A 915 23.88 9.46 10.61
N GLU A 916 23.99 10.23 11.69
CA GLU A 916 25.15 10.19 12.59
C GLU A 916 25.29 8.83 13.27
N VAL A 917 24.21 8.27 13.83
CA VAL A 917 24.27 6.97 14.53
C VAL A 917 24.54 5.82 13.56
N ILE A 918 24.02 5.90 12.33
CA ILE A 918 24.34 4.93 11.27
C ILE A 918 25.82 5.06 10.91
N ASN A 919 26.31 6.27 10.68
CA ASN A 919 27.69 6.55 10.27
C ASN A 919 28.72 6.13 11.33
N ARG A 920 28.37 6.19 12.63
CA ARG A 920 29.22 5.68 13.70
C ARG A 920 29.47 4.17 13.56
N GLN A 921 28.45 3.39 13.22
CA GLN A 921 28.60 1.94 13.08
C GLN A 921 29.06 1.52 11.66
N TYR A 922 28.60 2.23 10.63
CA TYR A 922 28.89 1.98 9.23
C TYR A 922 29.38 3.28 8.60
N PRO A 923 30.70 3.59 8.65
CA PRO A 923 31.20 4.85 8.11
C PRO A 923 30.91 5.03 6.61
N PHE A 924 30.31 6.16 6.23
CA PHE A 924 30.01 6.55 4.86
C PHE A 924 30.16 8.06 4.62
N GLN A 925 30.32 8.45 3.36
CA GLN A 925 30.30 9.87 2.96
C GLN A 925 28.91 10.25 2.45
N LYS A 926 28.52 11.53 2.59
CA LYS A 926 27.25 12.02 2.03
C LYS A 926 27.16 11.74 0.52
N LEU A 927 25.96 11.44 0.03
CA LEU A 927 25.71 11.21 -1.40
C LEU A 927 25.97 12.48 -2.21
N LYS A 928 26.75 12.37 -3.28
CA LYS A 928 26.93 13.43 -4.27
C LYS A 928 25.89 13.30 -5.37
N TYR A 929 25.14 14.37 -5.61
CA TYR A 929 24.13 14.45 -6.66
C TYR A 929 24.03 15.87 -7.21
N LEU A 930 23.62 15.98 -8.47
CA LEU A 930 23.40 17.26 -9.14
C LEU A 930 21.98 17.79 -8.87
N ARG A 931 21.80 19.11 -8.97
CA ARG A 931 20.47 19.75 -8.86
C ARG A 931 19.55 19.41 -10.04
N LYS A 932 20.14 19.12 -11.19
CA LYS A 932 19.48 18.50 -12.34
C LYS A 932 20.21 17.20 -12.61
N THR A 933 19.52 16.08 -12.45
CA THR A 933 20.11 14.75 -12.55
C THR A 933 20.72 14.55 -13.93
N LEU A 934 21.94 14.00 -13.96
CA LEU A 934 22.63 13.67 -15.20
C LEU A 934 21.84 12.61 -15.97
N ARG A 935 21.63 12.83 -17.27
CA ARG A 935 21.05 11.86 -18.20
C ARG A 935 22.09 11.50 -19.25
N LEU A 936 22.31 10.21 -19.44
CA LEU A 936 23.17 9.66 -20.49
C LEU A 936 22.34 8.69 -21.32
N THR A 937 22.55 8.64 -22.63
CA THR A 937 21.98 7.52 -23.41
C THR A 937 22.78 6.25 -23.16
N PHE A 938 22.16 5.09 -23.37
CA PHE A 938 22.82 3.79 -23.28
C PHE A 938 24.07 3.73 -24.16
N GLU A 939 23.99 4.28 -25.37
CA GLU A 939 25.12 4.40 -26.30
C GLU A 939 26.27 5.24 -25.73
N GLU A 940 25.96 6.33 -25.04
CA GLU A 940 26.98 7.16 -24.38
C GLU A 940 27.63 6.41 -23.22
N GLY A 941 26.86 5.66 -22.43
CA GLY A 941 27.37 4.80 -21.37
C GLY A 941 28.29 3.70 -21.90
N VAL A 942 27.86 2.98 -22.94
CA VAL A 942 28.68 1.98 -23.65
C VAL A 942 29.95 2.60 -24.21
N ARG A 943 29.87 3.80 -24.79
CA ARG A 943 31.06 4.51 -25.30
C ARG A 943 32.04 4.82 -24.18
N MET A 944 31.57 5.32 -23.03
CA MET A 944 32.41 5.56 -21.86
C MET A 944 33.10 4.28 -21.36
N LEU A 945 32.37 3.16 -21.31
CA LEU A 945 32.92 1.86 -20.92
C LEU A 945 34.00 1.37 -21.89
N LYS A 946 33.76 1.48 -23.20
CA LYS A 946 34.74 1.11 -24.24
C LYS A 946 35.99 1.97 -24.21
N GLU A 947 35.83 3.28 -24.03
CA GLU A 947 36.96 4.22 -23.85
C GLU A 947 37.80 3.87 -22.61
N ALA A 948 37.18 3.31 -21.58
CA ALA A 948 37.85 2.80 -20.38
C ALA A 948 38.40 1.36 -20.52
N GLY A 949 38.33 0.76 -21.71
CA GLY A 949 38.86 -0.57 -22.00
C GLY A 949 37.97 -1.75 -21.56
N VAL A 950 36.68 -1.52 -21.29
CA VAL A 950 35.72 -2.59 -20.96
C VAL A 950 35.17 -3.21 -22.24
N GLU A 951 35.28 -4.53 -22.37
CA GLU A 951 34.60 -5.28 -23.43
C GLU A 951 33.10 -5.39 -23.12
N ILE A 952 32.27 -4.83 -23.99
CA ILE A 952 30.81 -4.84 -23.82
C ILE A 952 30.09 -4.91 -25.16
N ASP A 953 29.02 -5.69 -25.20
CA ASP A 953 28.10 -5.75 -26.34
C ASP A 953 27.31 -4.43 -26.45
N PRO A 954 27.41 -3.68 -27.56
CA PRO A 954 26.67 -2.42 -27.74
C PRO A 954 25.14 -2.53 -27.64
N ILE A 955 24.60 -3.74 -27.83
CA ILE A 955 23.15 -4.02 -27.80
C ILE A 955 22.77 -5.02 -26.70
N GLY A 956 23.73 -5.45 -25.88
CA GLY A 956 23.50 -6.33 -24.74
C GLY A 956 23.13 -5.56 -23.48
N ASP A 957 22.86 -6.30 -22.39
CA ASP A 957 22.57 -5.71 -21.08
C ASP A 957 23.86 -5.37 -20.31
N LEU A 958 23.78 -4.48 -19.33
CA LEU A 958 24.91 -4.17 -18.43
C LEU A 958 24.98 -5.21 -17.31
N ASN A 959 26.09 -5.94 -17.23
CA ASN A 959 26.36 -6.76 -16.04
C ASN A 959 26.78 -5.88 -14.85
N THR A 960 26.77 -6.45 -13.64
CA THR A 960 27.08 -5.72 -12.40
C THR A 960 28.46 -5.05 -12.39
N GLU A 961 29.47 -5.64 -13.03
CA GLU A 961 30.80 -5.03 -13.10
C GLU A 961 30.81 -3.81 -14.04
N SER A 962 30.07 -3.87 -15.13
CA SER A 962 29.90 -2.79 -16.09
C SER A 962 29.07 -1.63 -15.51
N GLU A 963 27.98 -1.94 -14.79
CA GLU A 963 27.22 -0.95 -14.01
C GLU A 963 28.16 -0.18 -13.08
N ARG A 964 29.00 -0.93 -12.36
CA ARG A 964 29.90 -0.34 -11.37
C ARG A 964 30.96 0.54 -11.99
N LYS A 965 31.58 0.04 -13.07
CA LYS A 965 32.59 0.79 -13.79
C LYS A 965 32.01 2.05 -14.42
N LEU A 966 30.80 1.98 -14.99
CA LEU A 966 30.12 3.14 -15.54
C LEU A 966 29.86 4.19 -14.47
N GLY A 967 29.36 3.79 -13.29
CA GLY A 967 29.19 4.68 -12.16
C GLY A 967 30.49 5.38 -11.77
N GLN A 968 31.63 4.68 -11.84
CA GLN A 968 32.93 5.24 -11.48
C GLN A 968 33.32 6.34 -12.46
N LEU A 969 33.18 6.06 -13.76
CA LEU A 969 33.46 7.03 -14.82
C LEU A 969 32.53 8.24 -14.74
N VAL A 970 31.27 8.05 -14.34
CA VAL A 970 30.33 9.14 -14.12
C VAL A 970 30.76 10.03 -12.94
N LEU A 971 31.16 9.43 -11.82
CA LEU A 971 31.67 10.17 -10.67
C LEU A 971 32.94 10.96 -11.02
N GLU A 972 33.89 10.33 -11.69
CA GLU A 972 35.16 10.97 -12.10
C GLU A 972 34.95 12.13 -13.08
N LYS A 973 34.00 11.99 -14.02
CA LYS A 973 33.78 12.97 -15.10
C LYS A 973 32.80 14.08 -14.72
N TYR A 974 31.77 13.78 -13.93
CA TYR A 974 30.65 14.69 -13.67
C TYR A 974 30.43 15.00 -12.18
N ASP A 975 31.25 14.45 -11.27
CA ASP A 975 31.16 14.64 -9.81
C ASP A 975 29.77 14.31 -9.22
N THR A 976 29.13 13.26 -9.73
CA THR A 976 27.83 12.78 -9.26
C THR A 976 27.81 11.27 -9.09
N GLU A 977 27.10 10.81 -8.07
CA GLU A 977 26.82 9.39 -7.79
C GLU A 977 25.38 9.00 -8.11
N PHE A 978 24.59 9.95 -8.62
CA PHE A 978 23.20 9.77 -9.05
C PHE A 978 23.03 10.19 -10.50
N PHE A 979 22.59 9.27 -11.36
CA PHE A 979 22.38 9.52 -12.79
C PHE A 979 21.34 8.57 -13.39
N ILE A 980 20.79 8.95 -14.55
CA ILE A 980 19.83 8.18 -15.35
C ILE A 980 20.53 7.74 -16.64
N LEU A 981 20.46 6.45 -16.95
CA LEU A 981 20.84 5.90 -18.25
C LEU A 981 19.57 5.57 -19.02
N HIS A 982 19.36 6.16 -20.19
CA HIS A 982 18.11 6.00 -20.96
C HIS A 982 18.36 5.53 -22.40
N ARG A 983 17.31 5.12 -23.10
CA ARG A 983 17.39 4.46 -24.42
C ARG A 983 18.09 3.10 -24.39
N TYR A 984 17.66 2.20 -23.51
CA TYR A 984 18.23 0.85 -23.49
C TYR A 984 17.84 0.02 -24.73
N PRO A 985 18.65 -0.99 -25.09
CA PRO A 985 18.32 -1.92 -26.16
C PRO A 985 16.94 -2.59 -25.91
N LEU A 986 16.09 -2.63 -26.92
CA LEU A 986 14.73 -3.19 -26.81
C LEU A 986 14.76 -4.69 -26.49
N GLY A 987 15.79 -5.41 -26.96
CA GLY A 987 15.94 -6.86 -26.77
C GLY A 987 16.16 -7.30 -25.32
N VAL A 988 16.59 -6.39 -24.44
CA VAL A 988 16.81 -6.67 -23.01
C VAL A 988 15.68 -6.14 -22.14
N ARG A 989 14.62 -5.60 -22.74
CA ARG A 989 13.50 -4.97 -22.04
C ARG A 989 12.21 -5.79 -22.19
N PRO A 990 11.31 -5.75 -21.19
CA PRO A 990 10.05 -6.50 -21.24
C PRO A 990 9.17 -6.14 -22.45
N PHE A 991 8.27 -7.06 -22.81
CA PHE A 991 7.39 -6.93 -23.98
C PHE A 991 6.56 -5.63 -24.00
N TYR A 992 6.12 -5.15 -22.84
CA TYR A 992 5.33 -3.93 -22.70
C TYR A 992 6.14 -2.63 -22.89
N THR A 993 7.44 -2.70 -23.17
CA THR A 993 8.32 -1.54 -23.35
C THR A 993 8.17 -0.95 -24.75
N MET A 994 7.94 0.36 -24.84
CA MET A 994 7.78 1.07 -26.12
C MET A 994 9.12 1.16 -26.89
N PRO A 995 9.19 0.74 -28.17
CA PRO A 995 10.36 0.95 -29.03
C PRO A 995 10.64 2.43 -29.34
N CYS A 996 11.91 2.78 -29.59
CA CYS A 996 12.25 4.10 -30.13
C CYS A 996 11.86 4.19 -31.62
N VAL A 997 11.31 5.34 -32.03
CA VAL A 997 10.88 5.57 -33.43
C VAL A 997 12.04 5.70 -34.39
N ASP A 998 13.09 6.40 -33.96
CA ASP A 998 14.27 6.68 -34.78
C ASP A 998 15.17 5.45 -34.95
N ASN A 999 15.18 4.54 -33.96
CA ASN A 999 15.90 3.27 -34.04
C ASN A 999 15.20 2.17 -33.23
N PRO A 1000 14.54 1.20 -33.89
CA PRO A 1000 13.74 0.16 -33.21
C PRO A 1000 14.59 -0.86 -32.43
N ASN A 1001 15.92 -0.84 -32.54
CA ASN A 1001 16.80 -1.64 -31.69
C ASN A 1001 16.87 -1.08 -30.25
N TYR A 1002 16.49 0.17 -30.04
CA TYR A 1002 16.40 0.81 -28.74
C TYR A 1002 14.95 0.99 -28.31
N SER A 1003 14.76 1.31 -27.04
CA SER A 1003 13.45 1.49 -26.42
C SER A 1003 13.38 2.76 -25.59
N ASN A 1004 12.17 3.27 -25.37
CA ASN A 1004 11.88 4.41 -24.50
C ASN A 1004 11.89 3.98 -23.03
N SER A 1005 13.01 3.41 -22.59
CA SER A 1005 13.26 2.93 -21.23
C SER A 1005 14.49 3.58 -20.63
N PHE A 1006 14.59 3.49 -19.31
CA PHE A 1006 15.69 4.04 -18.53
C PHE A 1006 15.89 3.26 -17.24
N ASP A 1007 17.13 3.24 -16.77
CA ASP A 1007 17.48 2.85 -15.42
C ASP A 1007 18.10 4.03 -14.68
N VAL A 1008 18.00 3.99 -13.35
CA VAL A 1008 18.59 5.01 -12.47
C VAL A 1008 19.55 4.35 -11.50
N PHE A 1009 20.69 4.97 -11.33
CA PHE A 1009 21.79 4.45 -10.54
C PHE A 1009 22.09 5.36 -9.36
N ILE A 1010 22.35 4.76 -8.21
CA ILE A 1010 22.98 5.39 -7.04
C ILE A 1010 24.34 4.70 -6.82
N ARG A 1011 25.30 5.33 -6.13
CA ARG A 1011 26.59 4.75 -5.71
C ARG A 1011 26.59 3.23 -5.45
N GLY A 1012 27.74 2.59 -5.65
CA GLY A 1012 27.96 1.19 -5.29
C GLY A 1012 28.50 1.04 -3.86
N ASN A 1013 28.55 -0.20 -3.38
CA ASN A 1013 29.06 -0.51 -2.05
C ASN A 1013 30.59 -0.55 -2.00
N ILE A 1014 31.18 0.07 -0.96
CA ILE A 1014 32.60 -0.09 -0.62
C ILE A 1014 32.82 -1.51 -0.09
N GLN A 1015 33.60 -2.33 -0.82
CA GLN A 1015 34.25 -3.50 -0.24
C GLN A 1015 35.60 -3.05 0.29
N LEU A 1016 35.72 -2.93 1.62
CA LEU A 1016 36.99 -2.96 2.33
C LEU A 1016 37.54 -4.39 2.24
N ILE A 1017 38.03 -4.78 1.07
CA ILE A 1017 38.78 -6.03 0.91
C ILE A 1017 40.13 -5.63 0.32
N ASP A 1018 41.16 -5.70 1.17
CA ASP A 1018 42.59 -5.77 0.84
C ASP A 1018 43.35 -4.54 0.32
N MET A 1019 42.79 -3.34 0.22
CA MET A 1019 43.56 -2.18 -0.26
C MET A 1019 43.59 -1.01 0.72
N GLN A 1020 44.81 -0.50 0.98
CA GLN A 1020 45.15 0.63 1.86
C GLN A 1020 44.51 1.98 1.45
N GLU A 1021 43.74 2.03 0.36
CA GLU A 1021 43.01 3.21 -0.13
C GLU A 1021 41.56 2.79 -0.42
N PRO A 1022 40.55 3.41 0.23
CA PRO A 1022 39.14 3.12 -0.04
C PRO A 1022 38.78 3.60 -1.45
N MET A 1023 38.81 2.69 -2.42
CA MET A 1023 38.31 2.98 -3.76
C MET A 1023 36.78 3.06 -3.70
N LEU A 1024 36.22 4.24 -3.97
CA LEU A 1024 34.79 4.47 -4.13
C LEU A 1024 34.27 3.55 -5.25
N LEU A 1025 33.63 2.44 -4.88
CA LEU A 1025 32.93 1.58 -5.84
C LEU A 1025 31.61 2.26 -6.19
N ALA A 1026 31.38 2.52 -7.46
CA ALA A 1026 30.29 3.37 -7.93
C ALA A 1026 29.20 2.54 -8.66
N GLY A 1027 28.01 3.13 -8.89
CA GLY A 1027 26.93 2.63 -9.75
C GLY A 1027 26.26 1.28 -9.41
N GLU A 1028 25.12 1.31 -8.72
CA GLU A 1028 24.15 0.20 -8.65
C GLU A 1028 22.74 0.70 -8.99
N GLU A 1029 22.03 -0.08 -9.80
CA GLU A 1029 20.65 0.21 -10.23
C GLU A 1029 19.70 0.31 -9.03
N ILE A 1030 18.81 1.30 -9.02
CA ILE A 1030 17.72 1.42 -8.04
C ILE A 1030 16.33 1.51 -8.68
N ILE A 1031 16.27 1.85 -9.97
CA ILE A 1031 15.03 2.05 -10.71
C ILE A 1031 15.19 1.43 -12.09
N SER A 1032 14.12 0.78 -12.52
CA SER A 1032 13.85 0.45 -13.92
C SER A 1032 12.53 1.10 -14.33
N GLY A 1033 12.52 1.85 -15.43
CA GLY A 1033 11.37 2.61 -15.89
C GLY A 1033 11.25 2.66 -17.41
N ALA A 1034 10.05 2.89 -17.92
CA ALA A 1034 9.80 3.00 -19.35
C ALA A 1034 8.46 3.65 -19.68
N GLN A 1035 8.35 4.13 -20.92
CA GLN A 1035 7.06 4.26 -21.60
C GLN A 1035 6.51 2.88 -21.94
N ARG A 1036 5.19 2.71 -21.79
CA ARG A 1036 4.50 1.46 -22.09
C ARG A 1036 3.86 1.47 -23.47
N VAL A 1037 3.74 0.28 -24.05
CA VAL A 1037 2.96 0.06 -25.26
C VAL A 1037 1.47 0.14 -24.91
N HIS A 1038 0.81 1.20 -25.33
CA HIS A 1038 -0.62 1.46 -25.09
C HIS A 1038 -1.51 1.09 -26.30
N VAL A 1039 -0.90 0.69 -27.42
CA VAL A 1039 -1.58 0.23 -28.63
C VAL A 1039 -1.73 -1.29 -28.54
N PRO A 1040 -2.95 -1.84 -28.44
CA PRO A 1040 -3.18 -3.27 -28.21
C PRO A 1040 -2.48 -4.16 -29.25
N GLU A 1041 -2.53 -3.79 -30.52
CA GLU A 1041 -1.96 -4.58 -31.62
C GLU A 1041 -0.44 -4.70 -31.52
N LEU A 1042 0.24 -3.59 -31.23
CA LEU A 1042 1.69 -3.59 -31.01
C LEU A 1042 2.06 -4.32 -29.72
N LEU A 1043 1.23 -4.22 -28.66
CA LEU A 1043 1.46 -4.92 -27.40
C LEU A 1043 1.35 -6.44 -27.61
N THR A 1044 0.36 -6.90 -28.38
CA THR A 1044 0.22 -8.30 -28.79
C THR A 1044 1.42 -8.78 -29.61
N GLU A 1045 1.84 -8.02 -30.62
CA GLU A 1045 3.00 -8.36 -31.46
C GLU A 1045 4.27 -8.51 -30.61
N ARG A 1046 4.51 -7.56 -29.69
CA ARG A 1046 5.65 -7.58 -28.77
C ARG A 1046 5.58 -8.75 -27.80
N ALA A 1047 4.41 -9.03 -27.22
CA ALA A 1047 4.22 -10.17 -26.32
C ALA A 1047 4.58 -11.48 -27.02
N GLN A 1048 4.07 -11.69 -28.23
CA GLN A 1048 4.36 -12.86 -29.06
C GLN A 1048 5.85 -12.94 -29.41
N ALA A 1049 6.48 -11.82 -29.78
CA ALA A 1049 7.91 -11.75 -30.08
C ALA A 1049 8.80 -12.09 -28.86
N CYS A 1050 8.31 -11.81 -27.65
CA CYS A 1050 8.96 -12.18 -26.39
C CYS A 1050 8.59 -13.60 -25.89
N GLY A 1051 7.81 -14.37 -26.66
CA GLY A 1051 7.42 -15.73 -26.31
C GLY A 1051 6.33 -15.83 -25.23
N ILE A 1052 5.55 -14.76 -25.03
CA ILE A 1052 4.44 -14.73 -24.08
C ILE A 1052 3.17 -15.21 -24.77
N ASP A 1053 2.47 -16.16 -24.13
CA ASP A 1053 1.19 -16.66 -24.61
C ASP A 1053 0.06 -15.66 -24.32
N VAL A 1054 -0.39 -15.00 -25.39
CA VAL A 1054 -1.44 -13.97 -25.35
C VAL A 1054 -2.83 -14.53 -25.16
N GLU A 1055 -3.03 -15.85 -25.32
CA GLU A 1055 -4.32 -16.50 -25.15
C GLU A 1055 -4.60 -16.86 -23.67
N THR A 1056 -3.59 -16.75 -22.80
CA THR A 1056 -3.79 -16.92 -21.35
C THR A 1056 -4.75 -15.85 -20.83
N GLU A 1057 -5.67 -16.23 -19.94
CA GLU A 1057 -6.69 -15.32 -19.39
C GLU A 1057 -6.08 -14.06 -18.76
N ALA A 1058 -4.95 -14.19 -18.07
CA ALA A 1058 -4.26 -13.07 -17.45
C ALA A 1058 -3.73 -12.05 -18.49
N ILE A 1059 -3.09 -12.52 -19.57
CA ILE A 1059 -2.49 -11.65 -20.58
C ILE A 1059 -3.55 -11.10 -21.53
N SER A 1060 -4.55 -11.91 -21.91
CA SER A 1060 -5.66 -11.45 -22.76
C SER A 1060 -6.46 -10.35 -22.06
N THR A 1061 -6.82 -10.53 -20.79
CA THR A 1061 -7.52 -9.51 -19.99
C THR A 1061 -6.67 -8.24 -19.83
N TYR A 1062 -5.36 -8.38 -19.64
CA TYR A 1062 -4.44 -7.24 -19.60
C TYR A 1062 -4.42 -6.50 -20.94
N ILE A 1063 -4.27 -7.18 -22.08
CA ILE A 1063 -4.28 -6.56 -23.42
C ILE A 1063 -5.64 -5.90 -23.72
N ASP A 1064 -6.74 -6.54 -23.33
CA ASP A 1064 -8.08 -6.01 -23.56
C ASP A 1064 -8.35 -4.71 -22.78
N SER A 1065 -7.67 -4.51 -21.64
CA SER A 1065 -7.75 -3.24 -20.90
C SER A 1065 -7.32 -2.02 -21.74
N PHE A 1066 -6.45 -2.21 -22.74
CA PHE A 1066 -5.98 -1.15 -23.64
C PHE A 1066 -6.96 -0.86 -24.79
N ARG A 1067 -7.92 -1.76 -25.05
CA ARG A 1067 -8.89 -1.65 -26.15
C ARG A 1067 -10.02 -0.66 -25.87
N TYR A 1068 -10.20 -0.25 -24.62
CA TYR A 1068 -11.24 0.70 -24.22
C TYR A 1068 -10.77 2.17 -24.28
N GLY A 1069 -9.71 2.44 -25.05
CA GLY A 1069 -9.06 3.75 -25.13
C GLY A 1069 -8.08 3.93 -23.98
N ALA A 1070 -6.81 3.56 -24.21
CA ALA A 1070 -5.72 3.76 -23.27
C ALA A 1070 -4.89 5.00 -23.61
N PRO A 1071 -4.62 5.91 -22.66
CA PRO A 1071 -3.74 7.03 -22.90
C PRO A 1071 -2.28 6.55 -23.05
N PRO A 1072 -1.40 7.29 -23.73
CA PRO A 1072 0.04 7.11 -23.60
C PRO A 1072 0.44 7.25 -22.14
N HIS A 1073 1.26 6.33 -21.63
CA HIS A 1073 1.66 6.29 -20.23
C HIS A 1073 3.03 5.64 -20.07
N GLY A 1074 3.63 5.90 -18.92
CA GLY A 1074 4.89 5.32 -18.51
C GLY A 1074 5.04 5.40 -17.00
N GLY A 1075 6.05 4.72 -16.51
CA GLY A 1075 6.24 4.60 -15.08
C GLY A 1075 7.58 4.00 -14.72
N PHE A 1076 7.77 3.80 -13.44
CA PHE A 1076 8.98 3.25 -12.88
C PHE A 1076 8.69 2.48 -11.59
N VAL A 1077 9.65 1.67 -11.17
CA VAL A 1077 9.62 0.95 -9.90
C VAL A 1077 10.91 1.19 -9.15
N VAL A 1078 10.82 1.31 -7.82
CA VAL A 1078 11.97 1.50 -6.94
C VAL A 1078 11.94 0.47 -5.82
N GLY A 1079 13.06 -0.19 -5.55
CA GLY A 1079 13.20 -1.02 -4.35
C GLY A 1079 13.51 -0.17 -3.11
N LEU A 1080 12.57 -0.09 -2.15
CA LEU A 1080 12.72 0.74 -0.94
C LEU A 1080 13.97 0.38 -0.13
N GLU A 1081 14.18 -0.92 0.13
CA GLU A 1081 15.35 -1.42 0.84
C GLU A 1081 16.66 -1.02 0.14
N ARG A 1082 16.67 -1.00 -1.20
CA ARG A 1082 17.85 -0.72 -2.02
C ARG A 1082 18.20 0.77 -2.00
N VAL A 1083 17.20 1.66 -2.04
CA VAL A 1083 17.42 3.11 -1.89
C VAL A 1083 18.07 3.42 -0.55
N VAL A 1084 17.52 2.91 0.56
CA VAL A 1084 18.08 3.13 1.90
C VAL A 1084 19.47 2.52 2.03
N MET A 1085 19.67 1.32 1.47
CA MET A 1085 20.96 0.62 1.48
C MET A 1085 22.03 1.49 0.81
N LEU A 1086 21.77 1.94 -0.41
CA LEU A 1086 22.77 2.69 -1.19
C LEU A 1086 22.94 4.13 -0.70
N PHE A 1087 21.87 4.80 -0.24
CA PHE A 1087 21.98 6.14 0.35
C PHE A 1087 22.91 6.18 1.56
N CYS A 1088 22.79 5.18 2.45
CA CYS A 1088 23.64 5.02 3.64
C CYS A 1088 24.90 4.17 3.38
N ALA A 1089 25.21 3.82 2.12
CA ALA A 1089 26.34 2.97 1.71
C ALA A 1089 26.48 1.66 2.51
N LEU A 1090 25.36 1.01 2.82
CA LEU A 1090 25.33 -0.26 3.55
C LEU A 1090 25.64 -1.43 2.61
N ASN A 1091 26.58 -2.29 3.02
CA ASN A 1091 27.07 -3.39 2.19
C ASN A 1091 26.10 -4.58 1.96
N ASN A 1092 24.89 -4.59 2.55
CA ASN A 1092 23.96 -5.71 2.42
C ASN A 1092 22.49 -5.27 2.64
N ILE A 1093 21.62 -5.61 1.69
CA ILE A 1093 20.19 -5.25 1.67
C ILE A 1093 19.42 -5.79 2.88
N ARG A 1094 19.88 -6.90 3.48
CA ARG A 1094 19.26 -7.48 4.68
C ARG A 1094 19.29 -6.53 5.88
N LYS A 1095 20.18 -5.53 5.90
CA LYS A 1095 20.24 -4.51 6.95
C LYS A 1095 19.05 -3.54 6.89
N THR A 1096 18.49 -3.31 5.70
CA THR A 1096 17.39 -2.37 5.46
C THR A 1096 16.02 -3.05 5.36
N SER A 1097 15.99 -4.39 5.43
CA SER A 1097 14.76 -5.18 5.62
C SER A 1097 14.57 -5.52 7.10
N LEU A 1098 13.38 -5.29 7.65
CA LEU A 1098 13.11 -5.48 9.08
C LEU A 1098 13.28 -6.95 9.49
N PHE A 1099 12.63 -7.85 8.74
CA PHE A 1099 12.77 -9.30 8.86
C PHE A 1099 13.01 -9.88 7.45
N PRO A 1100 14.27 -10.01 7.01
CA PRO A 1100 14.58 -10.36 5.62
C PRO A 1100 14.04 -11.74 5.22
N ARG A 1101 13.68 -11.86 3.94
CA ARG A 1101 13.35 -13.12 3.26
C ARG A 1101 14.28 -13.31 2.08
N ASP A 1102 15.00 -14.41 2.10
CA ASP A 1102 15.93 -14.80 1.07
C ASP A 1102 15.88 -16.32 0.88
N PRO A 1103 16.53 -16.89 -0.15
CA PRO A 1103 16.42 -18.32 -0.46
C PRO A 1103 16.68 -19.29 0.71
N ARG A 1104 17.34 -18.84 1.79
CA ARG A 1104 17.73 -19.63 2.96
C ARG A 1104 17.05 -19.18 4.26
N ARG A 1105 16.26 -18.10 4.25
CA ARG A 1105 15.66 -17.52 5.46
C ARG A 1105 14.17 -17.23 5.30
N ILE A 1106 13.36 -17.93 6.09
CA ILE A 1106 11.90 -17.70 6.21
C ILE A 1106 11.42 -17.48 7.65
N ALA A 1107 12.27 -17.77 8.64
CA ALA A 1107 12.05 -17.42 10.04
C ALA A 1107 13.06 -16.31 10.48
N PRO A 1108 12.67 -15.46 11.44
CA PRO A 1108 13.58 -14.51 12.09
C PRO A 1108 14.83 -15.20 12.63
#